data_AF-L1MFK7-F1
#
_entry.id   AF-L1MFK7-F1
#
_cell.length_a   1.000
_cell.length_b   1.000
_cell.length_c   1.000
_cell.angle_alpha   90.00
_cell.angle_beta   90.00
_cell.angle_gamma   90.00
#
_symmetry.space_group_name_H-M   'P 1'
#
loop_
_entity.id
_entity.type
_entity.pdbx_description
1 polymer ?
#
loop_
_entity_poly.entity_id
_entity_poly.type
_entity_poly.pdbx_seq_one_letter_code
_entity_poly.pdbx_strand_id
1 'polypeptide(L)'
;MTQLRPGEIATLQHDITDHHDQLTALHASAPGRAVVRLVPAKLTQAESLMLSVVGITPGESKAVGVVLERAAGFPAWPIITDPDNAHHALNLVGELEWARRHVHKAHAIKQRFDEVTAHLTAAAPHFAPTLLEEVGRIFIGVGEVARAKQFFSKARDVERSHALDIAPERHAAAFAEFAAAGAINDKDLSREASAVLTRLDPEAAFEYFLGLLTAMGRAGVPLYANAGRDLRRIGKADGYHDERIDAALFGTLLELPGMGVGGAAFLRQESQTLRRYLEPRPELLERLTRRPNECGFELRQLRREWAEEEPVEASAPAPVITAPEPVDIEKGARRFLEILLGSKQTTVTTRSLLKLIASFNADPSTTVYEVQDPRLFTVLKYAGNERALLAIVASPLLPGLFADRMEYLGMLSYLRELVDSGILCGQWHLGVIELGDEVVVRDAVLPQGTVMDDCFILAVHLEWRDGVRIVSRYVWVPDQRGTLGGYSIVRDQQSPMIAEDFLRCLDILEQHAGTSDGFTPESVAAASAGTGLSPQAITYLFGGGYNRKRGYQRSFLTNNERTHYGFSAAQATGARSCISAIPNKRHLLAAGINPDNITTYVKGTLDADAITNYWLSTYGEPAVPVSSETYAELETLFRENEIAYATLPTIATTAEVLPWSGGDILTILLRAAEQLTVENPARHLIAQKLEQLRTDTANCMDDPEFADALGGIELGGDYKQPGLDRFVGDTVVIRVLLDGYVDALIADLRTQHATPGYGADPNVSAPDIVADVARELSLSENAARYYLQLLALAHPTDKNIRLWNSWKKKDITAAASELLANNLIIEAKRTRAGRSYFLPGAWLEGVSGSAPIEQWKTPYYLYWKDTKARPVIAGSPMIMPYRQLFTDAWERYRSGDTPEYADLDTAQYRKPPRRR
;
A
#
# COMPACT_ATOMS: atom_id res chain seq x y z
N MET A 1 23.41 35.72 -16.94
CA MET A 1 24.24 34.92 -17.86
C MET A 1 23.39 33.80 -18.42
N THR A 2 23.43 33.59 -19.73
CA THR A 2 22.65 32.54 -20.41
C THR A 2 23.22 31.19 -19.99
N GLN A 3 22.47 30.41 -19.20
CA GLN A 3 22.86 29.05 -18.85
C GLN A 3 22.69 28.13 -20.05
N LEU A 4 23.72 27.31 -20.31
CA LEU A 4 23.67 26.26 -21.31
C LEU A 4 22.62 25.22 -20.91
N ARG A 5 21.72 24.87 -21.84
CA ARG A 5 20.79 23.74 -21.62
C ARG A 5 21.53 22.40 -21.80
N PRO A 6 21.00 21.30 -21.25
CA PRO A 6 21.55 19.97 -21.50
C PRO A 6 21.75 19.69 -23.00
N GLY A 7 22.99 19.44 -23.41
CA GLY A 7 23.36 19.16 -24.80
C GLY A 7 23.71 20.38 -25.66
N GLU A 8 23.59 21.62 -25.15
CA GLU A 8 24.04 22.82 -25.86
C GLU A 8 25.56 23.02 -25.73
N ILE A 9 26.18 23.57 -26.78
CA ILE A 9 27.61 23.88 -26.82
C ILE A 9 27.74 25.40 -27.03
N ALA A 10 28.40 26.08 -26.09
CA ALA A 10 28.72 27.50 -26.22
C ALA A 10 30.08 27.71 -26.89
N THR A 11 30.29 28.93 -27.41
CA THR A 11 31.60 29.38 -27.89
C THR A 11 32.59 29.53 -26.73
N LEU A 12 33.89 29.51 -27.05
CA LEU A 12 34.99 29.71 -26.09
C LEU A 12 34.97 31.08 -25.37
N GLN A 13 34.08 31.99 -25.77
CA GLN A 13 33.89 33.29 -25.12
C GLN A 13 32.99 33.22 -23.87
N HIS A 14 32.34 32.07 -23.62
CA HIS A 14 31.59 31.86 -22.37
C HIS A 14 32.56 31.51 -21.23
N ASP A 15 32.32 32.09 -20.06
CA ASP A 15 33.11 31.80 -18.86
C ASP A 15 32.95 30.33 -18.44
N ILE A 16 34.08 29.68 -18.12
CA ILE A 16 34.09 28.37 -17.48
C ILE A 16 33.78 28.60 -15.99
N THR A 17 32.63 28.10 -15.54
CA THR A 17 32.19 28.15 -14.14
C THR A 17 32.29 26.76 -13.50
N ASP A 18 32.05 26.63 -12.20
CA ASP A 18 32.09 25.36 -11.43
C ASP A 18 31.17 24.21 -11.90
N HIS A 19 30.31 24.44 -12.90
CA HIS A 19 29.40 23.43 -13.48
C HIS A 19 29.60 23.24 -15.00
N HIS A 20 30.62 23.86 -15.58
CA HIS A 20 30.92 23.80 -17.01
C HIS A 20 32.36 23.33 -17.21
N ASP A 21 32.59 22.56 -18.27
CA ASP A 21 33.91 22.10 -18.71
C ASP A 21 34.23 22.62 -20.11
N GLN A 22 35.51 22.71 -20.44
CA GLN A 22 35.93 23.01 -21.81
C GLN A 22 35.60 21.83 -22.71
N LEU A 23 35.02 22.08 -23.89
CA LEU A 23 34.75 21.04 -24.89
C LEU A 23 35.92 20.94 -25.86
N THR A 24 36.45 19.73 -26.02
CA THR A 24 37.61 19.41 -26.85
C THR A 24 37.21 18.53 -28.03
N ALA A 25 37.63 18.92 -29.23
CA ALA A 25 37.58 18.08 -30.43
C ALA A 25 38.82 17.17 -30.45
N LEU A 26 38.63 15.88 -30.13
CA LEU A 26 39.66 14.85 -30.17
C LEU A 26 39.70 14.24 -31.58
N HIS A 27 40.81 14.45 -32.31
CA HIS A 27 41.06 13.73 -33.55
C HIS A 27 41.42 12.27 -33.25
N ALA A 28 40.94 11.36 -34.08
CA ALA A 28 41.26 9.95 -33.99
C ALA A 28 41.29 9.30 -35.38
N SER A 29 42.12 8.27 -35.56
CA SER A 29 42.28 7.54 -36.81
C SER A 29 41.74 6.12 -36.66
N ALA A 30 40.65 5.81 -37.37
CA ALA A 30 40.18 4.45 -37.62
C ALA A 30 40.74 3.99 -38.99
N PRO A 31 40.85 2.68 -39.31
CA PRO A 31 41.54 2.20 -40.51
C PRO A 31 41.11 2.92 -41.80
N GLY A 32 41.91 3.92 -42.23
CA GLY A 32 41.69 4.73 -43.43
C GLY A 32 40.74 5.94 -43.30
N ARG A 33 40.25 6.33 -42.10
CA ARG A 33 39.35 7.49 -41.92
C ARG A 33 39.70 8.32 -40.68
N ALA A 34 39.75 9.64 -40.85
CA ALA A 34 39.82 10.59 -39.75
C ALA A 34 38.43 10.77 -39.12
N VAL A 35 38.34 10.64 -37.80
CA VAL A 35 37.14 10.85 -37.00
C VAL A 35 37.44 11.92 -35.96
N VAL A 36 36.47 12.81 -35.71
CA VAL A 36 36.56 13.82 -34.65
C VAL A 36 35.45 13.56 -33.65
N ARG A 37 35.80 13.44 -32.37
CA ARG A 37 34.84 13.26 -31.27
C ARG A 37 34.89 14.48 -30.36
N LEU A 38 33.72 15.02 -30.00
CA LEU A 38 33.60 16.10 -29.02
C LEU A 38 33.55 15.50 -27.62
N VAL A 39 34.51 15.88 -26.78
CA VAL A 39 34.71 15.30 -25.45
C VAL A 39 34.97 16.43 -24.45
N PRO A 40 34.31 16.46 -23.27
CA PRO A 40 34.69 17.36 -22.19
C PRO A 40 36.17 17.18 -21.83
N ALA A 41 36.90 18.27 -21.62
CA ALA A 41 38.35 18.27 -21.46
C ALA A 41 38.79 17.29 -20.35
N LYS A 42 38.07 17.26 -19.22
CA LYS A 42 38.33 16.34 -18.09
C LYS A 42 38.16 14.85 -18.45
N LEU A 43 37.46 14.52 -19.53
CA LEU A 43 37.22 13.14 -19.99
C LEU A 43 38.10 12.71 -21.17
N THR A 44 38.94 13.60 -21.70
CA THR A 44 39.74 13.35 -22.93
C THR A 44 40.68 12.15 -22.79
N GLN A 45 41.32 11.98 -21.62
CA GLN A 45 42.22 10.85 -21.36
C GLN A 45 41.48 9.51 -21.37
N ALA A 46 40.32 9.46 -20.71
CA ALA A 46 39.51 8.25 -20.62
C ALA A 46 38.94 7.83 -22.00
N GLU A 47 38.50 8.80 -22.79
CA GLU A 47 38.02 8.58 -24.16
C GLU A 47 39.15 8.15 -25.10
N SER A 48 40.38 8.68 -24.93
CA SER A 48 41.55 8.23 -25.71
C SER A 48 41.92 6.77 -25.44
N LEU A 49 41.84 6.34 -24.17
CA LEU A 49 42.03 4.94 -23.79
C LEU A 49 40.94 4.04 -24.38
N MET A 50 39.67 4.47 -24.34
CA MET A 50 38.56 3.76 -24.98
C MET A 50 38.73 3.59 -26.49
N LEU A 51 39.11 4.66 -27.20
CA LEU A 51 39.34 4.62 -28.64
C LEU A 51 40.45 3.61 -28.99
N SER A 52 41.53 3.61 -28.21
CA SER A 52 42.66 2.68 -28.39
C SER A 52 42.22 1.22 -28.26
N VAL A 53 41.34 0.91 -27.30
CA VAL A 53 40.80 -0.45 -27.10
C VAL A 53 40.00 -0.94 -28.30
N VAL A 54 39.23 -0.06 -28.96
CA VAL A 54 38.42 -0.41 -30.14
C VAL A 54 39.21 -0.32 -31.45
N GLY A 55 40.55 -0.21 -31.37
CA GLY A 55 41.44 -0.18 -32.53
C GLY A 55 41.48 1.17 -33.27
N ILE A 56 41.10 2.26 -32.59
CA ILE A 56 41.16 3.63 -33.11
C ILE A 56 42.33 4.35 -32.44
N THR A 57 43.26 4.90 -33.23
CA THR A 57 44.41 5.62 -32.70
C THR A 57 44.03 7.08 -32.39
N PRO A 58 43.99 7.53 -31.11
CA PRO A 58 43.75 8.92 -30.79
C PRO A 58 44.92 9.80 -31.26
N GLY A 59 44.62 11.02 -31.68
CA GLY A 59 45.55 12.03 -32.17
C GLY A 59 45.45 13.34 -31.39
N GLU A 60 45.73 14.45 -32.05
CA GLU A 60 45.69 15.77 -31.41
C GLU A 60 44.28 16.19 -30.97
N SER A 61 44.21 17.03 -29.94
CA SER A 61 42.95 17.52 -29.40
C SER A 61 42.96 19.05 -29.38
N LYS A 62 41.82 19.69 -29.70
CA LYS A 62 41.69 21.15 -29.76
C LYS A 62 40.44 21.63 -29.03
N ALA A 63 40.56 22.65 -28.20
CA ALA A 63 39.41 23.29 -27.57
C ALA A 63 38.50 23.95 -28.62
N VAL A 64 37.19 23.68 -28.55
CA VAL A 64 36.20 24.13 -29.52
C VAL A 64 34.96 24.79 -28.90
N GLY A 65 34.76 24.67 -27.58
CA GLY A 65 33.63 25.30 -26.91
C GLY A 65 33.61 25.07 -25.41
N VAL A 66 32.45 25.33 -24.81
CA VAL A 66 32.15 25.06 -23.39
C VAL A 66 30.89 24.21 -23.31
N VAL A 67 30.88 23.22 -22.42
CA VAL A 67 29.79 22.24 -22.20
C VAL A 67 29.51 22.09 -20.71
N LEU A 68 28.35 21.57 -20.32
CA LEU A 68 28.08 21.19 -18.93
C LEU A 68 29.06 20.12 -18.45
N GLU A 69 29.52 20.25 -17.21
CA GLU A 69 30.37 19.26 -16.56
C GLU A 69 29.62 17.92 -16.43
N ARG A 70 30.32 16.84 -16.74
CA ARG A 70 29.79 15.47 -16.70
C ARG A 70 30.72 14.59 -15.89
N ALA A 71 30.17 13.83 -14.94
CA ALA A 71 30.94 12.83 -14.21
C ALA A 71 31.49 11.76 -15.17
N ALA A 72 32.70 11.26 -14.90
CA ALA A 72 33.28 10.17 -15.67
C ALA A 72 32.33 8.94 -15.66
N GLY A 73 31.76 8.62 -16.80
CA GLY A 73 30.77 7.55 -16.95
C GLY A 73 31.39 6.17 -17.12
N PHE A 74 30.55 5.18 -17.40
CA PHE A 74 30.99 3.86 -17.82
C PHE A 74 31.31 3.84 -19.33
N PRO A 75 32.39 3.17 -19.79
CA PRO A 75 33.39 2.41 -19.02
C PRO A 75 34.63 3.24 -18.62
N ALA A 76 34.64 4.55 -18.91
CA ALA A 76 35.77 5.45 -18.62
C ALA A 76 36.24 5.38 -17.16
N TRP A 77 35.32 5.40 -16.20
CA TRP A 77 35.63 5.33 -14.77
C TRP A 77 36.25 3.98 -14.35
N PRO A 78 35.66 2.81 -14.70
CA PRO A 78 36.32 1.52 -14.55
C PRO A 78 37.74 1.46 -15.10
N ILE A 79 37.98 2.01 -16.30
CA ILE A 79 39.31 1.99 -16.94
C ILE A 79 40.34 2.78 -16.12
N ILE A 80 39.93 3.90 -15.52
CA ILE A 80 40.82 4.74 -14.70
C ILE A 80 41.08 4.11 -13.33
N THR A 81 40.04 3.56 -12.70
CA THR A 81 40.09 3.12 -11.30
C THR A 81 40.50 1.67 -11.12
N ASP A 82 40.32 0.83 -12.13
CA ASP A 82 40.69 -0.59 -12.12
C ASP A 82 41.12 -1.06 -13.54
N PRO A 83 42.33 -0.65 -13.99
CA PRO A 83 42.82 -0.97 -15.33
C PRO A 83 42.93 -2.49 -15.60
N ASP A 84 43.26 -3.27 -14.57
CA ASP A 84 43.47 -4.73 -14.70
C ASP A 84 42.17 -5.46 -15.06
N ASN A 85 41.02 -4.96 -14.58
CA ASN A 85 39.70 -5.50 -14.89
C ASN A 85 38.96 -4.71 -15.99
N ALA A 86 39.59 -3.71 -16.61
CA ALA A 86 38.98 -2.83 -17.61
C ALA A 86 38.35 -3.60 -18.79
N HIS A 87 38.90 -4.77 -19.16
CA HIS A 87 38.34 -5.61 -20.22
C HIS A 87 36.91 -6.09 -19.92
N HIS A 88 36.57 -6.33 -18.65
CA HIS A 88 35.20 -6.66 -18.24
C HIS A 88 34.24 -5.48 -18.46
N ALA A 89 34.71 -4.26 -18.21
CA ALA A 89 33.90 -3.07 -18.46
C ALA A 89 33.67 -2.85 -19.97
N LEU A 90 34.69 -3.10 -20.79
CA LEU A 90 34.62 -2.96 -22.24
C LEU A 90 33.62 -3.95 -22.89
N ASN A 91 33.49 -5.16 -22.34
CA ASN A 91 32.52 -6.15 -22.80
C ASN A 91 31.05 -5.71 -22.64
N LEU A 92 30.76 -4.76 -21.75
CA LEU A 92 29.42 -4.23 -21.51
C LEU A 92 29.09 -2.98 -22.36
N VAL A 93 30.05 -2.45 -23.12
CA VAL A 93 29.80 -1.33 -24.05
C VAL A 93 28.76 -1.70 -25.10
N GLY A 94 28.77 -2.96 -25.57
CA GLY A 94 27.76 -3.46 -26.50
C GLY A 94 26.33 -3.44 -25.95
N GLU A 95 26.17 -3.62 -24.64
CA GLU A 95 24.87 -3.54 -23.94
C GLU A 95 24.34 -2.10 -23.94
N LEU A 96 25.21 -1.13 -23.64
CA LEU A 96 24.86 0.30 -23.69
C LEU A 96 24.52 0.75 -25.11
N GLU A 97 25.29 0.35 -26.12
CA GLU A 97 25.00 0.66 -27.53
C GLU A 97 23.72 -0.01 -28.02
N TRP A 98 23.39 -1.19 -27.49
CA TRP A 98 22.09 -1.78 -27.74
C TRP A 98 20.97 -0.95 -27.11
N ALA A 99 21.10 -0.50 -25.87
CA ALA A 99 20.09 0.36 -25.23
C ALA A 99 19.90 1.69 -25.97
N ARG A 100 20.99 2.36 -26.39
CA ARG A 100 20.94 3.60 -27.19
C ARG A 100 20.14 3.43 -28.48
N ARG A 101 20.24 2.26 -29.14
CA ARG A 101 19.48 1.94 -30.37
C ARG A 101 18.03 1.53 -30.12
N HIS A 102 17.69 1.15 -28.90
CA HIS A 102 16.38 0.58 -28.54
C HIS A 102 15.65 1.40 -27.47
N VAL A 103 15.89 2.71 -27.39
CA VAL A 103 15.28 3.59 -26.39
C VAL A 103 13.75 3.54 -26.33
N HIS A 104 13.09 3.21 -27.45
CA HIS A 104 11.63 2.98 -27.52
C HIS A 104 11.17 1.69 -26.82
N LYS A 105 12.06 0.72 -26.58
CA LYS A 105 11.80 -0.54 -25.86
C LYS A 105 12.22 -0.45 -24.40
N ALA A 106 11.72 0.57 -23.72
CA ALA A 106 12.21 0.93 -22.40
C ALA A 106 12.01 -0.18 -21.34
N HIS A 107 10.96 -1.01 -21.46
CA HIS A 107 10.79 -2.19 -20.58
C HIS A 107 11.86 -3.27 -20.82
N ALA A 108 12.20 -3.55 -22.08
CA ALA A 108 13.24 -4.52 -22.43
C ALA A 108 14.63 -4.04 -21.99
N ILE A 109 14.93 -2.74 -22.12
CA ILE A 109 16.16 -2.14 -21.57
C ILE A 109 16.22 -2.37 -20.06
N LYS A 110 15.13 -2.11 -19.35
CA LYS A 110 15.07 -2.33 -17.91
C LYS A 110 15.36 -3.78 -17.54
N GLN A 111 14.64 -4.73 -18.13
CA GLN A 111 14.83 -6.15 -17.83
C GLN A 111 16.26 -6.60 -18.09
N ARG A 112 16.82 -6.21 -19.25
CA ARG A 112 18.17 -6.59 -19.64
C ARG A 112 19.23 -6.01 -18.71
N PHE A 113 19.12 -4.73 -18.35
CA PHE A 113 20.08 -4.12 -17.42
C PHE A 113 19.88 -4.58 -15.98
N ASP A 114 18.68 -5.01 -15.58
CA ASP A 114 18.47 -5.66 -14.27
C ASP A 114 19.23 -6.99 -14.18
N GLU A 115 19.24 -7.78 -15.25
CA GLU A 115 20.02 -9.01 -15.36
C GLU A 115 21.53 -8.73 -15.40
N VAL A 116 21.98 -7.79 -16.24
CA VAL A 116 23.40 -7.39 -16.34
C VAL A 116 23.92 -6.87 -15.01
N THR A 117 23.16 -6.01 -14.32
CA THR A 117 23.55 -5.47 -13.01
C THR A 117 23.57 -6.55 -11.93
N ALA A 118 22.61 -7.48 -11.92
CA ALA A 118 22.64 -8.60 -10.97
C ALA A 118 23.91 -9.45 -11.12
N HIS A 119 24.33 -9.71 -12.36
CA HIS A 119 25.59 -10.43 -12.60
C HIS A 119 26.82 -9.59 -12.24
N LEU A 120 26.84 -8.32 -12.65
CA LEU A 120 27.98 -7.42 -12.42
C LEU A 120 28.21 -7.16 -10.93
N THR A 121 27.15 -7.04 -10.13
CA THR A 121 27.24 -6.84 -8.67
C THR A 121 27.78 -8.05 -7.93
N ALA A 122 27.65 -9.26 -8.49
CA ALA A 122 28.27 -10.47 -7.94
C ALA A 122 29.78 -10.56 -8.24
N ALA A 123 30.24 -9.98 -9.35
CA ALA A 123 31.62 -10.13 -9.83
C ALA A 123 32.51 -8.90 -9.59
N ALA A 124 32.04 -7.70 -9.95
CA ALA A 124 32.77 -6.43 -9.87
C ALA A 124 31.80 -5.30 -9.48
N PRO A 125 31.36 -5.26 -8.21
CA PRO A 125 30.29 -4.37 -7.78
C PRO A 125 30.64 -2.89 -7.93
N HIS A 126 31.91 -2.51 -7.90
CA HIS A 126 32.38 -1.13 -8.14
C HIS A 126 32.12 -0.61 -9.56
N PHE A 127 31.86 -1.48 -10.54
CA PHE A 127 31.53 -1.07 -11.91
C PHE A 127 30.03 -0.76 -12.09
N ALA A 128 29.16 -1.38 -11.30
CA ALA A 128 27.71 -1.29 -11.47
C ALA A 128 27.13 0.13 -11.31
N PRO A 129 27.57 0.99 -10.35
CA PRO A 129 27.03 2.34 -10.22
C PRO A 129 27.20 3.17 -11.50
N THR A 130 28.40 3.15 -12.09
CA THR A 130 28.68 3.89 -13.33
C THR A 130 27.90 3.39 -14.54
N LEU A 131 27.70 2.07 -14.63
CA LEU A 131 26.90 1.46 -15.69
C LEU A 131 25.43 1.90 -15.59
N LEU A 132 24.86 1.80 -14.38
CA LEU A 132 23.48 2.18 -14.12
C LEU A 132 23.24 3.67 -14.36
N GLU A 133 24.19 4.54 -14.00
CA GLU A 133 24.15 5.95 -14.35
C GLU A 133 24.16 6.19 -15.87
N GLU A 134 24.96 5.45 -16.65
CA GLU A 134 24.92 5.57 -18.11
C GLU A 134 23.54 5.19 -18.69
N VAL A 135 22.89 4.17 -18.14
CA VAL A 135 21.50 3.85 -18.52
C VAL A 135 20.55 4.98 -18.11
N GLY A 136 20.77 5.57 -16.93
CA GLY A 136 20.06 6.77 -16.49
C GLY A 136 20.21 7.93 -17.49
N ARG A 137 21.44 8.20 -17.95
CA ARG A 137 21.75 9.24 -18.97
C ARG A 137 21.07 8.95 -20.30
N ILE A 138 20.98 7.69 -20.73
CA ILE A 138 20.23 7.30 -21.94
C ILE A 138 18.76 7.70 -21.80
N PHE A 139 18.13 7.45 -20.65
CA PHE A 139 16.74 7.84 -20.41
C PHE A 139 16.54 9.36 -20.26
N ILE A 140 17.49 10.08 -19.65
CA ILE A 140 17.50 11.54 -19.63
C ILE A 140 17.50 12.08 -21.07
N GLY A 141 18.35 11.53 -21.95
CA GLY A 141 18.46 11.97 -23.35
C GLY A 141 17.18 11.82 -24.19
N VAL A 142 16.23 10.98 -23.77
CA VAL A 142 14.92 10.82 -24.43
C VAL A 142 13.75 11.42 -23.62
N GLY A 143 14.04 12.13 -22.53
CA GLY A 143 13.02 12.78 -21.68
C GLY A 143 12.30 11.86 -20.69
N GLU A 144 12.74 10.61 -20.54
CA GLU A 144 12.13 9.60 -19.63
C GLU A 144 12.68 9.73 -18.20
N VAL A 145 12.45 10.90 -17.57
CA VAL A 145 13.02 11.26 -16.25
C VAL A 145 12.64 10.25 -15.15
N ALA A 146 11.44 9.69 -15.18
CA ALA A 146 10.99 8.71 -14.18
C ALA A 146 11.85 7.43 -14.18
N ARG A 147 12.30 6.98 -15.36
CA ARG A 147 13.20 5.82 -15.46
C ARG A 147 14.62 6.18 -15.09
N ALA A 148 15.08 7.39 -15.47
CA ALA A 148 16.37 7.88 -15.04
C ALA A 148 16.51 7.91 -13.51
N LYS A 149 15.46 8.37 -12.79
CA LYS A 149 15.37 8.28 -11.32
C LYS A 149 15.56 6.86 -10.81
N GLN A 150 14.88 5.89 -11.43
CA GLN A 150 14.97 4.49 -11.02
C GLN A 150 16.40 3.95 -11.15
N PHE A 151 17.08 4.24 -12.26
CA PHE A 151 18.46 3.77 -12.49
C PHE A 151 19.47 4.49 -11.60
N PHE A 152 19.30 5.79 -11.35
CA PHE A 152 20.11 6.51 -10.37
C PHE A 152 19.94 5.93 -8.96
N SER A 153 18.71 5.69 -8.52
CA SER A 153 18.45 5.05 -7.22
C SER A 153 19.11 3.68 -7.10
N LYS A 154 19.04 2.86 -8.17
CA LYS A 154 19.71 1.56 -8.22
C LYS A 154 21.24 1.68 -8.08
N ALA A 155 21.85 2.65 -8.75
CA ALA A 155 23.30 2.90 -8.62
C ALA A 155 23.69 3.17 -7.16
N ARG A 156 22.92 4.04 -6.49
CA ARG A 156 23.14 4.36 -5.06
C ARG A 156 22.80 3.18 -4.13
N ASP A 157 21.83 2.33 -4.49
CA ASP A 157 21.51 1.11 -3.74
C ASP A 157 22.65 0.10 -3.81
N VAL A 158 23.33 -0.04 -4.96
CA VAL A 158 24.52 -0.88 -5.10
C VAL A 158 25.66 -0.38 -4.23
N GLU A 159 25.99 0.92 -4.30
CA GLU A 159 27.03 1.52 -3.44
C GLU A 159 26.83 1.19 -1.97
N ARG A 160 25.59 1.32 -1.48
CA ARG A 160 25.25 1.02 -0.09
C ARG A 160 25.26 -0.46 0.23
N SER A 161 24.74 -1.30 -0.67
CA SER A 161 24.58 -2.74 -0.41
C SER A 161 25.93 -3.46 -0.39
N HIS A 162 26.92 -2.93 -1.12
CA HIS A 162 28.27 -3.47 -1.20
C HIS A 162 29.32 -2.64 -0.46
N ALA A 163 28.91 -1.59 0.27
CA ALA A 163 29.79 -0.67 0.99
C ALA A 163 30.98 -0.19 0.13
N LEU A 164 30.69 0.24 -1.10
CA LEU A 164 31.71 0.65 -2.06
C LEU A 164 32.40 1.94 -1.62
N ASP A 165 33.69 2.05 -1.94
CA ASP A 165 34.43 3.31 -1.75
C ASP A 165 33.94 4.37 -2.75
N ILE A 166 33.59 5.55 -2.24
CA ILE A 166 32.95 6.62 -3.01
C ILE A 166 33.96 7.74 -3.21
N ALA A 167 34.42 7.91 -4.45
CA ALA A 167 35.22 9.07 -4.83
C ALA A 167 34.39 10.37 -4.72
N PRO A 168 34.68 11.27 -3.76
CA PRO A 168 33.78 12.39 -3.42
C PRO A 168 33.50 13.34 -4.59
N GLU A 169 34.53 13.70 -5.35
CA GLU A 169 34.40 14.63 -6.49
C GLU A 169 33.50 14.07 -7.60
N ARG A 170 33.71 12.81 -7.96
CA ARG A 170 32.91 12.12 -9.00
C ARG A 170 31.47 11.88 -8.55
N HIS A 171 31.27 11.56 -7.27
CA HIS A 171 29.94 11.41 -6.67
C HIS A 171 29.18 12.74 -6.69
N ALA A 172 29.84 13.82 -6.28
CA ALA A 172 29.28 15.17 -6.30
C ALA A 172 28.89 15.60 -7.72
N ALA A 173 29.76 15.35 -8.71
CA ALA A 173 29.47 15.64 -10.12
C ALA A 173 28.26 14.83 -10.65
N ALA A 174 28.13 13.55 -10.27
CA ALA A 174 26.99 12.72 -10.68
C ALA A 174 25.68 13.19 -10.03
N PHE A 175 25.71 13.60 -8.76
CA PHE A 175 24.55 14.19 -8.09
C PHE A 175 24.15 15.53 -8.72
N ALA A 176 25.10 16.42 -9.02
CA ALA A 176 24.81 17.69 -9.68
C ALA A 176 24.18 17.48 -11.07
N GLU A 177 24.73 16.57 -11.88
CA GLU A 177 24.22 16.21 -13.20
C GLU A 177 22.76 15.73 -13.13
N PHE A 178 22.48 14.73 -12.27
CA PHE A 178 21.14 14.15 -12.17
C PHE A 178 20.15 15.07 -11.46
N ALA A 179 20.61 15.93 -10.54
CA ALA A 179 19.78 16.94 -9.89
C ALA A 179 19.30 17.99 -10.91
N ALA A 180 20.20 18.48 -11.77
CA ALA A 180 19.85 19.40 -12.85
C ALA A 180 18.89 18.76 -13.87
N ALA A 181 18.97 17.45 -14.10
CA ALA A 181 18.03 16.73 -14.95
C ALA A 181 16.68 16.38 -14.26
N GLY A 182 16.52 16.72 -12.98
CA GLY A 182 15.36 16.31 -12.17
C GLY A 182 15.26 14.79 -12.00
N ALA A 183 16.36 14.07 -12.16
CA ALA A 183 16.46 12.62 -12.22
C ALA A 183 16.92 11.98 -10.89
N ILE A 184 16.65 12.63 -9.76
CA ILE A 184 16.87 12.09 -8.41
C ILE A 184 15.54 11.96 -7.67
N ASN A 185 15.37 10.90 -6.89
CA ASN A 185 14.24 10.72 -5.99
C ASN A 185 14.45 11.49 -4.67
N ASP A 186 13.38 12.06 -4.11
CA ASP A 186 13.40 12.82 -2.85
C ASP A 186 14.09 12.04 -1.71
N LYS A 187 13.85 10.72 -1.65
CA LYS A 187 14.47 9.84 -0.66
C LYS A 187 15.99 9.76 -0.81
N ASP A 188 16.49 9.76 -2.05
CA ASP A 188 17.94 9.71 -2.29
C ASP A 188 18.60 11.08 -2.04
N LEU A 189 17.90 12.20 -2.25
CA LEU A 189 18.34 13.52 -1.80
C LEU A 189 18.45 13.59 -0.28
N SER A 190 17.43 13.16 0.47
CA SER A 190 17.49 13.13 1.95
C SER A 190 18.57 12.19 2.50
N ARG A 191 18.83 11.07 1.80
CA ARG A 191 19.93 10.17 2.14
C ARG A 191 21.29 10.81 1.87
N GLU A 192 21.46 11.47 0.73
CA GLU A 192 22.68 12.20 0.41
C GLU A 192 22.95 13.32 1.42
N ALA A 193 21.92 14.08 1.81
CA ALA A 193 22.01 15.09 2.86
C ALA A 193 22.49 14.53 4.21
N SER A 194 22.14 13.28 4.50
CA SER A 194 22.57 12.61 5.73
C SER A 194 23.97 12.01 5.60
N ALA A 195 24.35 11.54 4.41
CA ALA A 195 25.61 10.88 4.15
C ALA A 195 26.77 11.86 3.89
N VAL A 196 26.50 13.07 3.38
CA VAL A 196 27.54 14.03 3.02
C VAL A 196 28.44 14.41 4.21
N LEU A 197 27.87 14.50 5.42
CA LEU A 197 28.62 14.80 6.66
C LEU A 197 29.61 13.69 7.06
N THR A 198 29.55 12.52 6.44
CA THR A 198 30.54 11.45 6.64
C THR A 198 31.73 11.55 5.68
N ARG A 199 31.63 12.39 4.64
CA ARG A 199 32.62 12.51 3.55
C ARG A 199 33.27 13.88 3.46
N LEU A 200 32.55 14.93 3.84
CA LEU A 200 33.00 16.32 3.81
C LEU A 200 32.88 16.93 5.21
N ASP A 201 33.69 17.95 5.49
CA ASP A 201 33.49 18.80 6.66
C ASP A 201 32.13 19.53 6.59
N PRO A 202 31.57 19.96 7.73
CA PRO A 202 30.23 20.55 7.78
C PRO A 202 30.01 21.78 6.88
N GLU A 203 31.02 22.66 6.76
CA GLU A 203 30.96 23.85 5.90
C GLU A 203 30.90 23.44 4.41
N ALA A 204 31.82 22.59 3.96
CA ALA A 204 31.82 22.08 2.59
C ALA A 204 30.57 21.26 2.25
N ALA A 205 30.04 20.49 3.22
CA ALA A 205 28.80 19.74 3.07
C ALA A 205 27.58 20.66 2.90
N PHE A 206 27.54 21.79 3.64
CA PHE A 206 26.48 22.78 3.53
C PHE A 206 26.48 23.44 2.15
N GLU A 207 27.64 23.91 1.69
CA GLU A 207 27.80 24.54 0.38
C GLU A 207 27.49 23.56 -0.76
N TYR A 208 27.97 22.32 -0.67
CA TYR A 208 27.64 21.27 -1.64
C TYR A 208 26.12 21.04 -1.74
N PHE A 209 25.44 20.87 -0.61
CA PHE A 209 24.03 20.53 -0.62
C PHE A 209 23.16 21.71 -1.06
N LEU A 210 23.49 22.93 -0.63
CA LEU A 210 22.87 24.16 -1.15
C LEU A 210 23.11 24.32 -2.65
N GLY A 211 24.30 23.97 -3.13
CA GLY A 211 24.66 23.90 -4.54
C GLY A 211 23.76 22.95 -5.33
N LEU A 212 23.48 21.76 -4.80
CA LEU A 212 22.54 20.81 -5.43
C LEU A 212 21.12 21.38 -5.55
N LEU A 213 20.58 21.97 -4.47
CA LEU A 213 19.26 22.60 -4.49
C LEU A 213 19.20 23.77 -5.49
N THR A 214 20.30 24.52 -5.57
CA THR A 214 20.45 25.64 -6.51
C THR A 214 20.51 25.16 -7.95
N ALA A 215 21.21 24.06 -8.24
CA ALA A 215 21.26 23.44 -9.55
C ALA A 215 19.87 22.95 -10.01
N MET A 216 19.12 22.30 -9.10
CA MET A 216 17.72 21.92 -9.35
C MET A 216 16.86 23.14 -9.68
N GLY A 217 16.90 24.15 -8.81
CA GLY A 217 16.12 25.38 -8.97
C GLY A 217 16.44 26.11 -10.28
N ARG A 218 17.72 26.20 -10.66
CA ARG A 218 18.16 26.80 -11.93
C ARG A 218 17.64 26.04 -13.15
N ALA A 219 17.64 24.72 -13.09
CA ALA A 219 17.16 23.86 -14.16
C ALA A 219 15.62 23.77 -14.27
N GLY A 220 14.87 24.51 -13.45
CA GLY A 220 13.40 24.46 -13.46
C GLY A 220 12.82 23.22 -12.76
N VAL A 221 13.63 22.50 -11.98
CA VAL A 221 13.21 21.32 -11.23
C VAL A 221 12.64 21.74 -9.87
N PRO A 222 11.47 21.25 -9.44
CA PRO A 222 10.90 21.54 -8.13
C PRO A 222 11.80 21.06 -6.99
N LEU A 223 11.82 21.81 -5.89
CA LEU A 223 12.42 21.34 -4.64
C LEU A 223 11.52 20.29 -3.99
N TYR A 224 12.15 19.29 -3.37
CA TYR A 224 11.45 18.27 -2.59
C TYR A 224 11.05 18.81 -1.20
N ALA A 225 9.99 18.25 -0.62
CA ALA A 225 9.36 18.81 0.58
C ALA A 225 10.29 18.92 1.80
N ASN A 226 11.30 18.05 1.92
CA ASN A 226 12.18 17.99 3.09
C ASN A 226 13.46 18.83 2.95
N ALA A 227 13.64 19.60 1.86
CA ALA A 227 14.88 20.33 1.58
C ALA A 227 15.32 21.26 2.71
N GLY A 228 14.39 22.01 3.33
CA GLY A 228 14.71 22.91 4.43
C GLY A 228 15.15 22.17 5.69
N ARG A 229 14.43 21.11 6.07
CA ARG A 229 14.82 20.23 7.19
C ARG A 229 16.22 19.64 7.01
N ASP A 230 16.53 19.14 5.83
CA ASP A 230 17.79 18.45 5.56
C ASP A 230 18.96 19.44 5.48
N LEU A 231 18.79 20.63 4.86
CA LEU A 231 19.81 21.67 4.87
C LEU A 231 20.08 22.22 6.29
N ARG A 232 19.04 22.38 7.12
CA ARG A 232 19.21 22.77 8.54
C ARG A 232 19.98 21.74 9.35
N ARG A 233 19.80 20.45 9.08
CA ARG A 233 20.59 19.38 9.74
C ARG A 233 22.08 19.54 9.45
N ILE A 234 22.43 19.82 8.19
CA ILE A 234 23.82 20.01 7.76
C ILE A 234 24.40 21.29 8.38
N GLY A 235 23.71 22.42 8.26
CA GLY A 235 24.20 23.70 8.80
C GLY A 235 24.39 23.69 10.32
N LYS A 236 23.55 22.97 11.06
CA LYS A 236 23.70 22.80 12.52
C LYS A 236 24.95 22.02 12.90
N ALA A 237 25.46 21.15 12.04
CA ALA A 237 26.73 20.46 12.28
C ALA A 237 27.94 21.43 12.26
N ASP A 238 27.82 22.55 11.55
CA ASP A 238 28.81 23.64 11.51
C ASP A 238 28.51 24.79 12.51
N GLY A 239 27.51 24.59 13.37
CA GLY A 239 27.09 25.60 14.36
C GLY A 239 26.29 26.77 13.79
N TYR A 240 25.73 26.67 12.58
CA TYR A 240 24.92 27.76 12.01
C TYR A 240 23.56 27.87 12.73
N HIS A 241 23.16 29.12 13.00
CA HIS A 241 21.82 29.43 13.50
C HIS A 241 20.77 29.32 12.39
N ASP A 242 19.53 28.99 12.77
CA ASP A 242 18.41 28.77 11.83
C ASP A 242 18.20 30.00 10.90
N GLU A 243 18.36 31.22 11.40
CA GLU A 243 18.26 32.45 10.60
C GLU A 243 19.26 32.51 9.44
N ARG A 244 20.53 32.12 9.66
CA ARG A 244 21.56 32.08 8.62
C ARG A 244 21.20 31.03 7.56
N ILE A 245 20.77 29.85 8.00
CA ILE A 245 20.43 28.74 7.11
C ILE A 245 19.20 29.08 6.26
N ASP A 246 18.16 29.63 6.88
CA ASP A 246 16.93 30.03 6.20
C ASP A 246 17.19 31.18 5.23
N ALA A 247 18.07 32.13 5.57
CA ALA A 247 18.49 33.18 4.67
C ALA A 247 19.24 32.66 3.44
N ALA A 248 20.15 31.69 3.63
CA ALA A 248 20.82 31.01 2.52
C ALA A 248 19.83 30.23 1.66
N LEU A 249 18.92 29.46 2.27
CA LEU A 249 17.92 28.66 1.55
C LEU A 249 16.95 29.53 0.75
N PHE A 250 16.21 30.41 1.42
CA PHE A 250 15.16 31.20 0.78
C PHE A 250 15.72 32.32 -0.11
N GLY A 251 16.81 32.96 0.32
CA GLY A 251 17.47 34.01 -0.46
C GLY A 251 18.05 33.50 -1.78
N THR A 252 18.50 32.23 -1.81
CA THR A 252 19.04 31.63 -3.03
C THR A 252 17.93 31.05 -3.91
N LEU A 253 16.94 30.38 -3.33
CA LEU A 253 16.05 29.51 -4.09
C LEU A 253 14.73 30.15 -4.52
N LEU A 254 14.15 31.09 -3.74
CA LEU A 254 12.81 31.63 -4.01
C LEU A 254 12.69 32.34 -5.38
N GLU A 255 13.80 32.78 -5.95
CA GLU A 255 13.83 33.49 -7.24
C GLU A 255 14.20 32.59 -8.42
N LEU A 256 14.54 31.33 -8.18
CA LEU A 256 14.94 30.42 -9.24
C LEU A 256 13.74 29.86 -10.02
N PRO A 257 13.91 29.52 -11.32
CA PRO A 257 12.86 28.99 -12.17
C PRO A 257 12.11 27.77 -11.61
N GLY A 258 12.79 26.89 -10.86
CA GLY A 258 12.21 25.69 -10.25
C GLY A 258 11.16 25.99 -9.19
N MET A 259 11.14 27.21 -8.64
CA MET A 259 10.03 27.65 -7.79
C MET A 259 8.79 27.99 -8.62
N GLY A 260 8.88 28.14 -9.93
CA GLY A 260 7.73 28.34 -10.81
C GLY A 260 6.95 27.08 -11.17
N VAL A 261 7.53 25.89 -10.93
CA VAL A 261 6.98 24.59 -11.33
C VAL A 261 7.02 23.65 -10.11
N GLY A 262 5.88 23.27 -9.53
CA GLY A 262 5.82 22.14 -8.58
C GLY A 262 6.35 22.35 -7.16
N GLY A 263 6.48 23.59 -6.66
CA GLY A 263 7.06 23.90 -5.34
C GLY A 263 6.07 23.92 -4.15
N ALA A 264 4.79 23.64 -4.36
CA ALA A 264 3.74 23.85 -3.34
C ALA A 264 3.96 23.02 -2.06
N ALA A 265 4.39 21.76 -2.18
CA ALA A 265 4.62 20.88 -1.04
C ALA A 265 5.74 21.40 -0.13
N PHE A 266 6.83 21.91 -0.71
CA PHE A 266 7.91 22.56 0.04
C PHE A 266 7.42 23.83 0.75
N LEU A 267 6.66 24.68 0.06
CA LEU A 267 6.12 25.93 0.65
C LEU A 267 5.19 25.67 1.83
N ARG A 268 4.29 24.68 1.72
CA ARG A 268 3.40 24.27 2.83
C ARG A 268 4.20 23.73 4.02
N GLN A 269 5.16 22.85 3.75
CA GLN A 269 6.01 22.24 4.77
C GLN A 269 6.83 23.30 5.53
N GLU A 270 7.24 24.37 4.85
CA GLU A 270 8.07 25.45 5.41
C GLU A 270 7.27 26.73 5.75
N SER A 271 5.93 26.67 5.77
CA SER A 271 5.02 27.83 5.89
C SER A 271 5.41 28.80 7.02
N GLN A 272 5.60 28.29 8.25
CA GLN A 272 5.90 29.10 9.42
C GLN A 272 7.30 29.76 9.34
N THR A 273 8.29 29.06 8.78
CA THR A 273 9.63 29.62 8.59
C THR A 273 9.63 30.66 7.47
N LEU A 274 8.88 30.38 6.40
CA LEU A 274 8.72 31.27 5.28
C LEU A 274 8.01 32.57 5.68
N ARG A 275 7.02 32.50 6.59
CA ARG A 275 6.37 33.66 7.22
C ARG A 275 7.41 34.58 7.86
N ARG A 276 8.25 34.04 8.75
CA ARG A 276 9.32 34.80 9.43
C ARG A 276 10.34 35.41 8.46
N TYR A 277 10.63 34.73 7.36
CA TYR A 277 11.54 35.25 6.33
C TYR A 277 10.91 36.35 5.46
N LEU A 278 9.63 36.24 5.12
CA LEU A 278 8.97 37.16 4.19
C LEU A 278 8.26 38.35 4.85
N GLU A 279 7.80 38.23 6.11
CA GLU A 279 7.15 39.32 6.84
C GLU A 279 8.01 40.61 6.92
N PRO A 280 9.33 40.55 7.21
CA PRO A 280 10.19 41.73 7.17
C PRO A 280 10.46 42.26 5.75
N ARG A 281 9.99 41.57 4.70
CA ARG A 281 10.29 41.85 3.29
C ARG A 281 9.00 41.98 2.46
N PRO A 282 8.13 42.96 2.75
CA PRO A 282 6.81 43.07 2.13
C PRO A 282 6.85 43.21 0.60
N GLU A 283 7.85 43.92 0.06
CA GLU A 283 8.04 44.06 -1.39
C GLU A 283 8.35 42.71 -2.07
N LEU A 284 9.16 41.87 -1.43
CA LEU A 284 9.48 40.54 -1.93
C LEU A 284 8.24 39.64 -1.86
N LEU A 285 7.51 39.65 -0.75
CA LEU A 285 6.26 38.89 -0.59
C LEU A 285 5.22 39.29 -1.66
N GLU A 286 5.05 40.58 -1.93
CA GLU A 286 4.15 41.09 -2.96
C GLU A 286 4.60 40.64 -4.36
N ARG A 287 5.90 40.73 -4.66
CA ARG A 287 6.45 40.28 -5.94
C ARG A 287 6.26 38.77 -6.15
N LEU A 288 6.49 37.95 -5.12
CA LEU A 288 6.34 36.49 -5.19
C LEU A 288 4.86 36.08 -5.34
N THR A 289 3.95 36.70 -4.59
CA THR A 289 2.49 36.42 -4.67
C THR A 289 1.85 36.87 -5.97
N ARG A 290 2.45 37.83 -6.71
CA ARG A 290 1.98 38.26 -8.04
C ARG A 290 2.37 37.30 -9.18
N ARG A 291 3.22 36.30 -8.93
CA ARG A 291 3.63 35.37 -9.97
C ARG A 291 2.41 34.57 -10.48
N PRO A 292 2.20 34.48 -11.82
CA PRO A 292 1.10 33.70 -12.40
C PRO A 292 1.48 32.21 -12.52
N ASN A 293 2.00 31.63 -11.44
CA ASN A 293 2.44 30.24 -11.38
C ASN A 293 2.02 29.57 -10.06
N GLU A 294 2.31 28.28 -9.92
CA GLU A 294 1.87 27.45 -8.78
C GLU A 294 2.37 27.98 -7.43
N CYS A 295 3.62 28.44 -7.36
CA CYS A 295 4.19 29.06 -6.16
C CYS A 295 3.50 30.37 -5.79
N GLY A 296 3.24 31.25 -6.78
CA GLY A 296 2.47 32.46 -6.54
C GLY A 296 1.06 32.17 -6.03
N PHE A 297 0.42 31.10 -6.54
CA PHE A 297 -0.89 30.64 -6.05
C PHE A 297 -0.82 30.12 -4.61
N GLU A 298 0.13 29.25 -4.30
CA GLU A 298 0.29 28.67 -2.96
C GLU A 298 0.60 29.75 -1.92
N LEU A 299 1.49 30.70 -2.24
CA LEU A 299 1.80 31.82 -1.34
C LEU A 299 0.59 32.72 -1.05
N ARG A 300 -0.35 32.85 -1.98
CA ARG A 300 -1.62 33.57 -1.73
C ARG A 300 -2.54 32.80 -0.77
N GLN A 301 -2.51 31.47 -0.78
CA GLN A 301 -3.23 30.65 0.19
C GLN A 301 -2.62 30.78 1.58
N LEU A 302 -1.31 30.53 1.70
CA LEU A 302 -0.57 30.63 2.96
C LEU A 302 -0.70 32.02 3.58
N ARG A 303 -0.67 33.09 2.77
CA ARG A 303 -0.86 34.46 3.27
C ARG A 303 -2.25 34.69 3.88
N ARG A 304 -3.31 34.04 3.38
CA ARG A 304 -4.65 34.11 3.98
C ARG A 304 -4.69 33.36 5.31
N GLU A 305 -4.11 32.16 5.34
CA GLU A 305 -3.99 31.37 6.56
C GLU A 305 -3.22 32.12 7.65
N TRP A 306 -2.10 32.78 7.31
CA TRP A 306 -1.32 33.60 8.25
C TRP A 306 -2.12 34.77 8.85
N ALA A 307 -3.07 35.32 8.10
CA ALA A 307 -3.94 36.40 8.55
C ALA A 307 -5.10 35.91 9.42
N GLU A 308 -5.57 34.67 9.22
CA GLU A 308 -6.56 34.00 10.07
C GLU A 308 -5.96 33.52 11.41
N GLU A 309 -4.64 33.28 11.45
CA GLU A 309 -3.87 32.91 12.65
C GLU A 309 -3.51 34.10 13.57
N GLU A 310 -3.74 35.36 13.18
CA GLU A 310 -3.49 36.49 14.10
C GLU A 310 -4.49 36.46 15.27
N PRO A 311 -4.03 36.55 16.53
CA PRO A 311 -4.92 36.58 17.67
C PRO A 311 -5.69 37.90 17.64
N VAL A 312 -7.01 37.81 17.47
CA VAL A 312 -7.93 38.91 17.77
C VAL A 312 -7.64 39.37 19.19
N GLU A 313 -7.18 40.62 19.33
CA GLU A 313 -6.88 41.25 20.62
C GLU A 313 -8.03 41.00 21.62
N ALA A 314 -7.65 40.52 22.79
CA ALA A 314 -8.54 40.23 23.90
C ALA A 314 -9.31 41.49 24.33
N SER A 315 -10.59 41.56 23.94
CA SER A 315 -11.56 42.40 24.62
C SER A 315 -12.06 41.66 25.87
N ALA A 316 -11.87 42.25 27.03
CA ALA A 316 -12.28 41.69 28.32
C ALA A 316 -13.79 41.44 28.40
N PRO A 317 -14.26 40.39 29.11
CA PRO A 317 -15.67 40.04 29.11
C PRO A 317 -16.46 40.96 30.03
N ALA A 318 -17.52 41.57 29.50
CA ALA A 318 -18.65 41.99 30.32
C ALA A 318 -19.46 40.73 30.69
N PRO A 319 -20.02 40.62 31.91
CA PRO A 319 -20.75 39.45 32.32
C PRO A 319 -22.11 39.44 31.61
N VAL A 320 -22.19 38.68 30.52
CA VAL A 320 -23.47 38.29 29.93
C VAL A 320 -23.75 36.88 30.40
N ILE A 321 -24.85 36.73 31.12
CA ILE A 321 -25.49 35.44 31.33
C ILE A 321 -25.91 34.97 29.94
N THR A 322 -25.08 34.14 29.31
CA THR A 322 -25.39 33.57 28.00
C THR A 322 -26.42 32.46 28.21
N ALA A 323 -27.59 32.65 27.63
CA ALA A 323 -28.40 31.53 27.19
C ALA A 323 -27.50 30.59 26.34
N PRO A 324 -27.68 29.26 26.41
CA PRO A 324 -26.86 28.32 25.65
C PRO A 324 -26.86 28.73 24.17
N GLU A 325 -25.68 28.74 23.55
CA GLU A 325 -25.56 28.97 22.11
C GLU A 325 -26.50 28.01 21.38
N PRO A 326 -27.29 28.49 20.40
CA PRO A 326 -28.23 27.63 19.69
C PRO A 326 -27.49 26.53 18.95
N VAL A 327 -27.97 25.30 19.08
CA VAL A 327 -27.43 24.11 18.40
C VAL A 327 -27.53 24.31 16.88
N ASP A 328 -26.40 24.22 16.18
CA ASP A 328 -26.35 24.27 14.71
C ASP A 328 -26.71 22.89 14.13
N ILE A 329 -28.02 22.68 13.89
CA ILE A 329 -28.59 21.45 13.31
C ILE A 329 -27.96 21.16 11.94
N GLU A 330 -27.67 22.19 11.16
CA GLU A 330 -27.19 22.09 9.78
C GLU A 330 -25.75 21.57 9.74
N LYS A 331 -24.90 22.10 10.63
CA LYS A 331 -23.52 21.62 10.81
C LYS A 331 -23.50 20.16 11.29
N GLY A 332 -24.32 19.81 12.29
CA GLY A 332 -24.43 18.45 12.81
C GLY A 332 -24.94 17.44 11.78
N ALA A 333 -26.00 17.79 11.04
CA ALA A 333 -26.53 16.95 9.97
C ALA A 333 -25.53 16.72 8.84
N ARG A 334 -24.83 17.78 8.40
CA ARG A 334 -23.77 17.65 7.38
C ARG A 334 -22.71 16.66 7.83
N ARG A 335 -22.20 16.83 9.06
CA ARG A 335 -21.17 15.94 9.59
C ARG A 335 -21.66 14.50 9.69
N PHE A 336 -22.90 14.28 10.13
CA PHE A 336 -23.51 12.95 10.17
C PHE A 336 -23.62 12.29 8.80
N LEU A 337 -24.07 13.04 7.78
CA LEU A 337 -24.14 12.53 6.42
C LEU A 337 -22.74 12.24 5.84
N GLU A 338 -21.73 13.05 6.14
CA GLU A 338 -20.33 12.75 5.79
C GLU A 338 -19.86 11.44 6.40
N ILE A 339 -20.23 11.15 7.65
CA ILE A 339 -19.90 9.89 8.33
C ILE A 339 -20.60 8.71 7.63
N LEU A 340 -21.89 8.81 7.32
CA LEU A 340 -22.64 7.77 6.61
C LEU A 340 -22.17 7.54 5.17
N LEU A 341 -21.66 8.58 4.50
CA LEU A 341 -21.21 8.56 3.10
C LEU A 341 -19.72 8.25 2.94
N GLY A 342 -18.91 8.51 3.98
CA GLY A 342 -17.46 8.44 3.91
C GLY A 342 -16.81 9.49 2.99
N SER A 343 -17.42 10.66 2.79
CA SER A 343 -16.93 11.71 1.88
C SER A 343 -17.10 13.11 2.50
N LYS A 344 -16.03 13.93 2.46
CA LYS A 344 -16.04 15.34 2.90
C LYS A 344 -16.70 16.30 1.89
N GLN A 345 -16.98 15.82 0.67
CA GLN A 345 -17.73 16.60 -0.31
C GLN A 345 -19.22 16.32 -0.09
N THR A 346 -19.88 17.12 0.72
CA THR A 346 -21.35 17.19 0.75
C THR A 346 -21.76 18.67 0.74
N THR A 347 -22.61 19.06 -0.19
CA THR A 347 -23.23 20.40 -0.25
C THR A 347 -24.66 20.36 0.32
N VAL A 348 -25.03 19.24 0.93
CA VAL A 348 -26.37 18.95 1.43
C VAL A 348 -26.68 19.84 2.61
N THR A 349 -27.89 20.38 2.62
CA THR A 349 -28.47 21.00 3.80
C THR A 349 -29.74 20.30 4.29
N THR A 350 -29.92 20.17 5.61
CA THR A 350 -31.14 19.66 6.28
C THR A 350 -32.39 20.31 5.72
N ARG A 351 -32.34 21.63 5.57
CA ARG A 351 -33.43 22.43 5.00
C ARG A 351 -33.79 22.02 3.58
N SER A 352 -32.83 21.58 2.77
CA SER A 352 -33.08 21.13 1.40
C SER A 352 -33.80 19.79 1.37
N LEU A 353 -33.42 18.85 2.23
CA LEU A 353 -34.09 17.55 2.36
C LEU A 353 -35.53 17.72 2.86
N LEU A 354 -35.73 18.45 3.95
CA LEU A 354 -37.08 18.67 4.51
C LEU A 354 -38.00 19.40 3.52
N LYS A 355 -37.49 20.41 2.80
CA LYS A 355 -38.27 21.08 1.73
C LYS A 355 -38.63 20.13 0.59
N LEU A 356 -37.70 19.27 0.19
CA LEU A 356 -37.95 18.28 -0.86
C LEU A 356 -39.06 17.31 -0.43
N ILE A 357 -38.99 16.80 0.79
CA ILE A 357 -40.02 15.89 1.32
C ILE A 357 -41.36 16.60 1.52
N ALA A 358 -41.36 17.83 2.06
CA ALA A 358 -42.59 18.61 2.21
C ALA A 358 -43.25 18.90 0.86
N SER A 359 -42.46 19.18 -0.19
CA SER A 359 -42.97 19.41 -1.55
C SER A 359 -43.54 18.11 -2.14
N PHE A 360 -42.84 16.99 -1.96
CA PHE A 360 -43.30 15.67 -2.41
C PHE A 360 -44.59 15.22 -1.71
N ASN A 361 -44.70 15.40 -0.39
CA ASN A 361 -45.91 15.09 0.37
C ASN A 361 -47.11 15.98 -0.03
N ALA A 362 -46.85 17.20 -0.55
CA ALA A 362 -47.90 18.11 -0.99
C ALA A 362 -48.46 17.76 -2.38
N ASP A 363 -47.59 17.34 -3.32
CA ASP A 363 -48.00 16.87 -4.66
C ASP A 363 -46.94 15.91 -5.27
N PRO A 364 -47.16 14.59 -5.15
CA PRO A 364 -46.26 13.58 -5.71
C PRO A 364 -46.17 13.59 -7.24
N SER A 365 -47.16 14.16 -7.94
CA SER A 365 -47.36 13.96 -9.38
C SER A 365 -46.71 15.03 -10.27
N THR A 366 -46.36 16.19 -9.72
CA THR A 366 -45.80 17.33 -10.47
C THR A 366 -44.29 17.47 -10.38
N THR A 367 -43.62 16.57 -9.66
CA THR A 367 -42.23 16.74 -9.27
C THR A 367 -41.24 15.96 -10.14
N VAL A 368 -40.90 16.52 -11.30
CA VAL A 368 -39.68 16.13 -12.03
C VAL A 368 -38.49 16.77 -11.31
N TYR A 369 -37.77 15.98 -10.52
CA TYR A 369 -36.58 16.47 -9.81
C TYR A 369 -35.31 16.10 -10.57
N GLU A 370 -34.59 17.10 -11.10
CA GLU A 370 -33.17 16.93 -11.44
C GLU A 370 -32.38 16.76 -10.14
N VAL A 371 -32.09 15.52 -9.77
CA VAL A 371 -31.24 15.20 -8.62
C VAL A 371 -29.80 15.62 -8.96
N GLN A 372 -29.43 16.85 -8.58
CA GLN A 372 -28.07 17.34 -8.73
C GLN A 372 -27.08 16.63 -7.77
N ASP A 373 -27.57 16.14 -6.62
CA ASP A 373 -26.77 15.36 -5.68
C ASP A 373 -27.54 14.14 -5.09
N PRO A 374 -27.26 12.90 -5.55
CA PRO A 374 -27.81 11.66 -5.01
C PRO A 374 -27.59 11.46 -3.51
N ARG A 375 -26.59 12.12 -2.93
CA ARG A 375 -26.16 11.92 -1.54
C ARG A 375 -27.21 12.37 -0.53
N LEU A 376 -28.13 13.26 -0.92
CA LEU A 376 -29.29 13.71 -0.14
C LEU A 376 -30.13 12.55 0.41
N PHE A 377 -30.23 11.46 -0.33
CA PHE A 377 -31.14 10.35 -0.01
C PHE A 377 -30.51 9.28 0.88
N THR A 378 -29.30 9.52 1.41
CA THR A 378 -28.57 8.49 2.17
C THR A 378 -29.27 8.12 3.47
N VAL A 379 -29.79 9.10 4.21
CA VAL A 379 -30.53 8.85 5.46
C VAL A 379 -31.87 8.15 5.20
N LEU A 380 -32.50 8.41 4.06
CA LEU A 380 -33.80 7.81 3.68
C LEU A 380 -33.71 6.29 3.48
N LYS A 381 -32.51 5.75 3.24
CA LYS A 381 -32.29 4.29 3.17
C LYS A 381 -32.55 3.57 4.49
N TYR A 382 -32.66 4.32 5.59
CA TYR A 382 -32.93 3.79 6.92
C TYR A 382 -34.40 3.92 7.35
N ALA A 383 -35.27 4.52 6.53
CA ALA A 383 -36.71 4.50 6.80
C ALA A 383 -37.23 3.04 6.77
N GLY A 384 -37.95 2.64 7.81
CA GLY A 384 -38.35 1.24 8.07
C GLY A 384 -37.23 0.34 8.61
N ASN A 385 -36.05 0.91 8.88
CA ASN A 385 -34.87 0.26 9.47
C ASN A 385 -34.25 1.13 10.58
N GLU A 386 -35.10 1.83 11.32
CA GLU A 386 -34.70 2.80 12.34
C GLU A 386 -33.87 2.15 13.45
N ARG A 387 -34.09 0.88 13.77
CA ARG A 387 -33.24 0.17 14.75
C ARG A 387 -31.78 0.04 14.29
N ALA A 388 -31.55 -0.17 12.99
CA ALA A 388 -30.20 -0.17 12.42
C ALA A 388 -29.57 1.23 12.46
N LEU A 389 -30.36 2.28 12.16
CA LEU A 389 -29.91 3.66 12.30
C LEU A 389 -29.57 3.98 13.75
N LEU A 390 -30.39 3.52 14.70
CA LEU A 390 -30.17 3.69 16.13
C LEU A 390 -28.85 3.04 16.57
N ALA A 391 -28.53 1.84 16.10
CA ALA A 391 -27.25 1.17 16.37
C ALA A 391 -26.04 2.03 15.96
N ILE A 392 -26.14 2.73 14.83
CA ILE A 392 -25.10 3.63 14.34
C ILE A 392 -25.00 4.87 15.24
N VAL A 393 -26.13 5.54 15.52
CA VAL A 393 -26.13 6.82 16.23
C VAL A 393 -25.88 6.68 17.73
N ALA A 394 -26.18 5.51 18.30
CA ALA A 394 -25.94 5.17 19.70
C ALA A 394 -24.52 4.62 19.96
N SER A 395 -23.69 4.51 18.93
CA SER A 395 -22.33 4.02 19.07
C SER A 395 -21.52 4.87 20.07
N PRO A 396 -20.82 4.24 21.03
CA PRO A 396 -19.93 4.94 21.97
C PRO A 396 -18.74 5.61 21.28
N LEU A 397 -18.40 5.20 20.04
CA LEU A 397 -17.31 5.78 19.26
C LEU A 397 -17.77 6.94 18.38
N LEU A 398 -19.07 7.11 18.15
CA LEU A 398 -19.58 8.12 17.23
C LEU A 398 -19.32 9.56 17.70
N PRO A 399 -19.48 9.94 18.99
CA PRO A 399 -19.25 11.32 19.43
C PRO A 399 -17.85 11.85 19.10
N GLY A 400 -16.81 11.01 19.17
CA GLY A 400 -15.43 11.38 18.83
C GLY A 400 -15.18 11.64 17.34
N LEU A 401 -16.17 11.41 16.47
CA LEU A 401 -16.11 11.76 15.05
C LEU A 401 -16.65 13.15 14.74
N PHE A 402 -17.24 13.83 15.72
CA PHE A 402 -17.69 15.22 15.64
C PHE A 402 -16.60 16.15 16.17
N ALA A 403 -16.58 17.40 15.69
CA ALA A 403 -15.62 18.41 16.10
C ALA A 403 -15.75 18.76 17.59
N ASP A 404 -16.99 18.78 18.08
CA ASP A 404 -17.34 19.13 19.45
C ASP A 404 -18.72 18.55 19.83
N ARG A 405 -19.08 18.69 21.11
CA ARG A 405 -20.37 18.24 21.66
C ARG A 405 -21.56 18.90 20.97
N MET A 406 -21.45 20.17 20.60
CA MET A 406 -22.58 20.92 20.01
C MET A 406 -22.88 20.45 18.59
N GLU A 407 -21.86 20.08 17.81
CA GLU A 407 -22.02 19.48 16.49
C GLU A 407 -22.72 18.11 16.58
N TYR A 408 -22.39 17.28 17.59
CA TYR A 408 -23.08 16.02 17.86
C TYR A 408 -24.55 16.23 18.25
N LEU A 409 -24.85 17.20 19.13
CA LEU A 409 -26.23 17.56 19.47
C LEU A 409 -27.01 18.06 18.25
N GLY A 410 -26.35 18.75 17.32
CA GLY A 410 -26.94 19.15 16.04
C GLY A 410 -27.42 17.96 15.20
N MET A 411 -26.68 16.85 15.22
CA MET A 411 -27.11 15.60 14.57
C MET A 411 -28.34 15.00 15.26
N LEU A 412 -28.39 14.98 16.60
CA LEU A 412 -29.57 14.47 17.32
C LEU A 412 -30.82 15.31 17.00
N SER A 413 -30.71 16.63 17.01
CA SER A 413 -31.80 17.53 16.62
C SER A 413 -32.26 17.31 15.19
N TYR A 414 -31.34 17.04 14.26
CA TYR A 414 -31.69 16.70 12.88
C TYR A 414 -32.51 15.41 12.79
N LEU A 415 -32.16 14.37 13.55
CA LEU A 415 -32.95 13.13 13.58
C LEU A 415 -34.36 13.36 14.16
N ARG A 416 -34.49 14.23 15.15
CA ARG A 416 -35.81 14.62 15.69
C ARG A 416 -36.68 15.29 14.62
N GLU A 417 -36.13 16.23 13.85
CA GLU A 417 -36.87 16.86 12.74
C GLU A 417 -37.34 15.85 11.69
N LEU A 418 -36.56 14.79 11.42
CA LEU A 418 -36.96 13.72 10.51
C LEU A 418 -38.10 12.86 11.07
N VAL A 419 -38.11 12.59 12.38
CA VAL A 419 -39.20 11.88 13.06
C VAL A 419 -40.47 12.74 13.08
N ASP A 420 -40.36 14.01 13.45
CA ASP A 420 -41.49 14.96 13.49
C ASP A 420 -42.13 15.16 12.11
N SER A 421 -41.33 15.06 11.05
CA SER A 421 -41.78 15.13 9.65
C SER A 421 -42.41 13.81 9.15
N GLY A 422 -42.40 12.75 9.95
CA GLY A 422 -42.90 11.42 9.60
C GLY A 422 -42.03 10.67 8.58
N ILE A 423 -40.78 11.12 8.35
CA ILE A 423 -39.83 10.48 7.43
C ILE A 423 -39.24 9.22 8.06
N LEU A 424 -38.82 9.33 9.33
CA LEU A 424 -38.38 8.21 10.16
C LEU A 424 -39.51 7.83 11.11
N CYS A 425 -39.60 6.55 11.46
CA CYS A 425 -40.63 6.01 12.35
C CYS A 425 -42.07 6.26 11.84
N GLY A 426 -42.23 6.45 10.52
CA GLY A 426 -43.50 6.68 9.85
C GLY A 426 -43.94 5.50 8.98
N GLN A 427 -44.80 5.77 8.00
CA GLN A 427 -45.28 4.77 7.03
C GLN A 427 -44.24 4.44 5.93
N TRP A 428 -43.29 5.33 5.73
CA TRP A 428 -42.29 5.24 4.67
C TRP A 428 -41.27 4.14 4.94
N HIS A 429 -40.86 3.44 3.88
CA HIS A 429 -39.78 2.47 3.97
C HIS A 429 -39.01 2.31 2.66
N LEU A 430 -37.83 1.68 2.76
CA LEU A 430 -37.01 1.31 1.62
C LEU A 430 -37.54 0.03 0.96
N GLY A 431 -37.89 0.12 -0.32
CA GLY A 431 -38.07 -1.00 -1.24
C GLY A 431 -36.87 -1.16 -2.18
N VAL A 432 -36.61 -2.38 -2.62
CA VAL A 432 -35.57 -2.70 -3.62
C VAL A 432 -36.22 -3.35 -4.82
N ILE A 433 -35.98 -2.81 -6.02
CA ILE A 433 -36.41 -3.42 -7.28
C ILE A 433 -35.16 -3.90 -8.01
N GLU A 434 -35.05 -5.21 -8.18
CA GLU A 434 -33.98 -5.83 -8.97
C GLU A 434 -34.36 -5.82 -10.45
N LEU A 435 -33.50 -5.26 -11.28
CA LEU A 435 -33.72 -5.13 -12.72
C LEU A 435 -32.97 -6.18 -13.55
N GLY A 436 -31.95 -6.83 -12.96
CA GLY A 436 -31.13 -7.85 -13.61
C GLY A 436 -29.74 -7.35 -14.03
N ASP A 437 -29.11 -8.05 -14.98
CA ASP A 437 -27.75 -7.77 -15.46
C ASP A 437 -27.63 -6.37 -16.08
N GLU A 438 -26.65 -5.60 -15.62
CA GLU A 438 -26.33 -4.27 -16.12
C GLU A 438 -26.02 -4.24 -17.62
N VAL A 439 -25.46 -5.31 -18.19
CA VAL A 439 -25.20 -5.39 -19.64
C VAL A 439 -26.51 -5.30 -20.44
N VAL A 440 -27.63 -5.73 -19.84
CA VAL A 440 -28.95 -5.80 -20.47
C VAL A 440 -29.83 -4.62 -20.05
N VAL A 441 -29.73 -4.17 -18.79
CA VAL A 441 -30.57 -3.13 -18.22
C VAL A 441 -30.14 -1.74 -18.70
N ARG A 442 -31.08 -1.01 -19.31
CA ARG A 442 -30.86 0.40 -19.68
C ARG A 442 -30.96 1.30 -18.46
N ASP A 443 -30.05 2.26 -18.30
CA ASP A 443 -30.08 3.28 -17.23
C ASP A 443 -31.40 4.06 -17.16
N ALA A 444 -32.15 4.12 -18.27
CA ALA A 444 -33.45 4.79 -18.36
C ALA A 444 -34.61 4.05 -17.65
N VAL A 445 -34.43 2.79 -17.23
CA VAL A 445 -35.47 2.06 -16.49
C VAL A 445 -35.49 2.53 -15.03
N LEU A 446 -36.65 3.05 -14.58
CA LEU A 446 -36.83 3.64 -13.25
C LEU A 446 -35.69 4.62 -12.90
N PRO A 447 -35.58 5.75 -13.60
CA PRO A 447 -34.43 6.63 -13.44
C PRO A 447 -34.41 7.25 -12.04
N GLN A 448 -33.22 7.36 -11.47
CA GLN A 448 -33.04 7.98 -10.16
C GLN A 448 -33.61 9.41 -10.13
N GLY A 449 -34.31 9.76 -9.06
CA GLY A 449 -34.92 11.07 -8.87
C GLY A 449 -36.33 11.22 -9.42
N THR A 450 -36.88 10.18 -10.04
CA THR A 450 -38.25 10.18 -10.56
C THR A 450 -39.26 9.63 -9.56
N VAL A 451 -40.52 10.01 -9.76
CA VAL A 451 -41.67 9.50 -9.00
C VAL A 451 -42.48 8.57 -9.90
N MET A 452 -42.96 7.46 -9.34
CA MET A 452 -43.92 6.58 -9.99
C MET A 452 -44.87 6.01 -8.94
N ASP A 453 -46.18 6.10 -9.16
CA ASP A 453 -47.22 5.66 -8.23
C ASP A 453 -46.95 6.11 -6.76
N ASP A 454 -46.65 7.39 -6.54
CA ASP A 454 -46.31 7.97 -5.22
C ASP A 454 -45.05 7.36 -4.56
N CYS A 455 -44.25 6.59 -5.30
CA CYS A 455 -42.96 6.06 -4.86
C CYS A 455 -41.82 6.88 -5.47
N PHE A 456 -40.79 7.18 -4.69
CA PHE A 456 -39.65 7.96 -5.15
C PHE A 456 -38.43 7.08 -5.41
N ILE A 457 -37.85 7.13 -6.61
CA ILE A 457 -36.65 6.35 -6.97
C ILE A 457 -35.40 7.03 -6.38
N LEU A 458 -34.89 6.51 -5.27
CA LEU A 458 -33.81 7.10 -4.47
C LEU A 458 -32.43 6.99 -5.12
N ALA A 459 -32.07 5.80 -5.60
CA ALA A 459 -30.71 5.52 -6.06
C ALA A 459 -30.63 4.28 -6.96
N VAL A 460 -29.62 4.28 -7.83
CA VAL A 460 -29.12 3.07 -8.48
C VAL A 460 -28.16 2.35 -7.52
N HIS A 461 -28.35 1.04 -7.37
CA HIS A 461 -27.44 0.16 -6.65
C HIS A 461 -26.90 -0.90 -7.60
N LEU A 462 -25.59 -1.13 -7.54
CA LEU A 462 -24.91 -2.13 -8.35
C LEU A 462 -24.27 -3.14 -7.40
N GLU A 463 -24.54 -4.42 -7.64
CA GLU A 463 -24.01 -5.52 -6.85
C GLU A 463 -23.41 -6.56 -7.79
N TRP A 464 -22.26 -7.13 -7.44
CA TRP A 464 -21.71 -8.28 -8.15
C TRP A 464 -22.30 -9.55 -7.56
N ARG A 465 -22.95 -10.37 -8.38
CA ARG A 465 -23.44 -11.70 -8.01
C ARG A 465 -23.07 -12.68 -9.12
N ASP A 466 -22.40 -13.76 -8.76
CA ASP A 466 -22.03 -14.85 -9.68
C ASP A 466 -21.32 -14.38 -10.97
N GLY A 467 -20.42 -13.39 -10.83
CA GLY A 467 -19.65 -12.84 -11.97
C GLY A 467 -20.44 -11.87 -12.86
N VAL A 468 -21.70 -11.58 -12.52
CA VAL A 468 -22.56 -10.62 -13.23
C VAL A 468 -22.79 -9.39 -12.35
N ARG A 469 -22.86 -8.20 -12.97
CA ARG A 469 -23.17 -6.96 -12.25
C ARG A 469 -24.68 -6.72 -12.29
N ILE A 470 -25.37 -6.99 -11.19
CA ILE A 470 -26.81 -6.82 -11.05
C ILE A 470 -27.16 -5.37 -10.73
N VAL A 471 -28.12 -4.83 -11.46
CA VAL A 471 -28.68 -3.50 -11.28
C VAL A 471 -29.93 -3.58 -10.43
N SER A 472 -29.96 -2.79 -9.35
CA SER A 472 -31.12 -2.60 -8.50
C SER A 472 -31.48 -1.12 -8.36
N ARG A 473 -32.74 -0.85 -8.03
CA ARG A 473 -33.27 0.48 -7.67
C ARG A 473 -33.69 0.47 -6.22
N TYR A 474 -33.18 1.43 -5.47
CA TYR A 474 -33.69 1.77 -4.16
C TYR A 474 -34.86 2.72 -4.32
N VAL A 475 -35.98 2.36 -3.74
CA VAL A 475 -37.26 3.07 -3.90
C VAL A 475 -37.81 3.39 -2.53
N TRP A 476 -38.31 4.61 -2.36
CA TRP A 476 -39.00 5.02 -1.15
C TRP A 476 -40.50 4.79 -1.33
N VAL A 477 -41.09 3.98 -0.46
CA VAL A 477 -42.45 3.46 -0.62
C VAL A 477 -43.30 3.94 0.56
N PRO A 478 -44.49 4.53 0.33
CA PRO A 478 -45.35 5.07 1.40
C PRO A 478 -46.19 4.01 2.12
N ASP A 479 -46.29 2.80 1.57
CA ASP A 479 -47.23 1.77 2.01
C ASP A 479 -46.68 0.37 1.75
N GLN A 480 -47.41 -0.65 2.22
CA GLN A 480 -47.01 -2.05 2.10
C GLN A 480 -47.38 -2.67 0.74
N ARG A 481 -47.20 -1.96 -0.39
CA ARG A 481 -47.37 -2.54 -1.73
C ARG A 481 -46.25 -3.51 -2.12
N GLY A 482 -46.58 -4.54 -2.91
CA GLY A 482 -45.62 -5.55 -3.35
C GLY A 482 -45.01 -5.30 -4.73
N THR A 483 -45.55 -4.34 -5.49
CA THR A 483 -45.17 -4.08 -6.87
C THR A 483 -45.20 -2.59 -7.19
N LEU A 484 -44.39 -2.17 -8.16
CA LEU A 484 -44.37 -0.80 -8.68
C LEU A 484 -44.12 -0.85 -10.19
N GLY A 485 -45.06 -0.33 -11.00
CA GLY A 485 -44.96 -0.34 -12.46
C GLY A 485 -44.75 -1.74 -13.08
N GLY A 486 -45.30 -2.79 -12.47
CA GLY A 486 -45.13 -4.18 -12.92
C GLY A 486 -43.87 -4.90 -12.40
N TYR A 487 -42.98 -4.20 -11.70
CA TYR A 487 -41.81 -4.79 -11.06
C TYR A 487 -42.12 -5.20 -9.62
N SER A 488 -41.60 -6.35 -9.19
CA SER A 488 -41.68 -6.79 -7.79
C SER A 488 -40.77 -5.93 -6.91
N ILE A 489 -41.34 -5.43 -5.81
CA ILE A 489 -40.55 -4.79 -4.76
C ILE A 489 -40.11 -5.87 -3.79
N VAL A 490 -38.82 -6.16 -3.79
CA VAL A 490 -38.18 -6.94 -2.74
C VAL A 490 -38.10 -6.04 -1.50
N ARG A 491 -38.74 -6.47 -0.42
CA ARG A 491 -38.59 -5.80 0.86
C ARG A 491 -37.36 -6.35 1.54
N ASP A 492 -36.48 -5.44 1.91
CA ASP A 492 -35.42 -5.72 2.87
C ASP A 492 -36.06 -6.16 4.20
N GLN A 493 -35.40 -6.99 5.00
CA GLN A 493 -35.92 -7.32 6.33
C GLN A 493 -36.06 -6.01 7.13
N GLN A 494 -37.29 -5.62 7.48
CA GLN A 494 -37.51 -4.33 8.12
C GLN A 494 -37.27 -4.44 9.62
N SER A 495 -36.72 -3.37 10.21
CA SER A 495 -36.52 -3.24 11.65
C SER A 495 -37.05 -1.88 12.14
N PRO A 496 -38.36 -1.62 11.95
CA PRO A 496 -38.94 -0.32 12.22
C PRO A 496 -39.01 -0.05 13.72
N MET A 497 -39.02 1.24 14.07
CA MET A 497 -39.29 1.70 15.43
C MET A 497 -40.49 2.63 15.44
N ILE A 498 -41.22 2.65 16.56
CA ILE A 498 -42.22 3.70 16.79
C ILE A 498 -41.52 5.00 17.19
N ALA A 499 -42.11 6.13 16.82
CA ALA A 499 -41.52 7.46 17.02
C ALA A 499 -41.21 7.74 18.50
N GLU A 500 -42.11 7.36 19.41
CA GLU A 500 -41.94 7.54 20.86
C GLU A 500 -40.67 6.85 21.39
N ASP A 501 -40.45 5.59 21.01
CA ASP A 501 -39.27 4.83 21.44
C ASP A 501 -37.97 5.36 20.86
N PHE A 502 -37.99 5.77 19.59
CA PHE A 502 -36.81 6.34 18.95
C PHE A 502 -36.43 7.68 19.61
N LEU A 503 -37.40 8.57 19.83
CA LEU A 503 -37.18 9.85 20.51
C LEU A 503 -36.70 9.66 21.95
N ARG A 504 -37.28 8.71 22.70
CA ARG A 504 -36.81 8.32 24.03
C ARG A 504 -35.34 7.89 24.01
N CYS A 505 -34.95 7.12 23.00
CA CYS A 505 -33.56 6.73 22.84
C CYS A 505 -32.64 7.93 22.55
N LEU A 506 -33.05 8.87 21.69
CA LEU A 506 -32.29 10.11 21.44
C LEU A 506 -32.12 10.96 22.71
N ASP A 507 -33.13 11.02 23.59
CA ASP A 507 -33.03 11.72 24.88
C ASP A 507 -31.94 11.10 25.77
N ILE A 508 -31.83 9.77 25.77
CA ILE A 508 -30.77 9.06 26.51
C ILE A 508 -29.39 9.37 25.89
N LEU A 509 -29.29 9.41 24.56
CA LEU A 509 -28.03 9.75 23.87
C LEU A 509 -27.58 11.18 24.18
N GLU A 510 -28.51 12.13 24.26
CA GLU A 510 -28.24 13.52 24.61
C GLU A 510 -27.68 13.66 26.04
N GLN A 511 -28.21 12.88 26.99
CA GLN A 511 -27.71 12.82 28.37
C GLN A 511 -26.28 12.26 28.48
N HIS A 512 -25.87 11.40 27.54
CA HIS A 512 -24.56 10.77 27.50
C HIS A 512 -23.58 11.44 26.51
N ALA A 513 -23.97 12.60 25.94
CA ALA A 513 -23.15 13.34 24.98
C ALA A 513 -21.85 13.85 25.64
N GLY A 514 -20.74 13.12 25.44
CA GLY A 514 -19.41 13.48 25.94
C GLY A 514 -18.61 12.33 26.58
N THR A 515 -19.23 11.18 26.85
CA THR A 515 -18.52 9.96 27.29
C THR A 515 -18.13 9.14 26.07
N SER A 516 -16.83 8.85 25.88
CA SER A 516 -16.34 8.09 24.72
C SER A 516 -15.24 7.12 25.16
N ASP A 517 -15.64 6.00 25.76
CA ASP A 517 -14.71 4.94 26.18
C ASP A 517 -14.65 3.77 25.17
N GLY A 518 -15.36 3.88 24.04
CA GLY A 518 -15.44 2.83 23.02
C GLY A 518 -16.24 1.60 23.50
N PHE A 519 -16.11 0.48 22.78
CA PHE A 519 -16.71 -0.79 23.19
C PHE A 519 -15.77 -1.57 24.12
N THR A 520 -16.34 -2.33 25.06
CA THR A 520 -15.58 -3.20 25.96
C THR A 520 -14.92 -4.35 25.17
N PRO A 521 -13.63 -4.63 25.38
CA PRO A 521 -12.95 -5.72 24.68
C PRO A 521 -13.63 -7.08 24.82
N GLU A 522 -14.25 -7.33 25.98
CA GLU A 522 -14.94 -8.59 26.28
C GLU A 522 -16.19 -8.78 25.41
N SER A 523 -17.03 -7.76 25.26
CA SER A 523 -18.24 -7.86 24.44
C SER A 523 -17.92 -7.95 22.94
N VAL A 524 -16.88 -7.25 22.50
CA VAL A 524 -16.36 -7.36 21.13
C VAL A 524 -15.78 -8.74 20.86
N ALA A 525 -15.00 -9.30 21.78
CA ALA A 525 -14.44 -10.64 21.66
C ALA A 525 -15.52 -11.72 21.62
N ALA A 526 -16.58 -11.59 22.43
CA ALA A 526 -17.72 -12.51 22.40
C ALA A 526 -18.47 -12.47 21.06
N ALA A 527 -18.76 -11.26 20.54
CA ALA A 527 -19.40 -11.11 19.22
C ALA A 527 -18.49 -11.62 18.08
N SER A 528 -17.18 -11.38 18.18
CA SER A 528 -16.18 -11.92 17.24
C SER A 528 -16.16 -13.45 17.26
N ALA A 529 -16.22 -14.08 18.43
CA ALA A 529 -16.22 -15.53 18.56
C ALA A 529 -17.47 -16.17 17.95
N GLY A 530 -18.65 -15.57 18.17
CA GLY A 530 -19.91 -16.10 17.64
C GLY A 530 -20.13 -15.88 16.14
N THR A 531 -19.58 -14.81 15.58
CA THR A 531 -19.73 -14.49 14.14
C THR A 531 -18.56 -14.96 13.29
N GLY A 532 -17.38 -15.16 13.87
CA GLY A 532 -16.13 -15.39 13.15
C GLY A 532 -15.49 -14.11 12.57
N LEU A 533 -16.13 -12.95 12.70
CA LEU A 533 -15.58 -11.67 12.26
C LEU A 533 -14.46 -11.22 13.21
N SER A 534 -13.47 -10.48 12.69
CA SER A 534 -12.40 -9.94 13.54
C SER A 534 -12.93 -8.90 14.54
N PRO A 535 -12.29 -8.72 15.71
CA PRO A 535 -12.66 -7.67 16.66
C PRO A 535 -12.70 -6.28 16.01
N GLN A 536 -11.78 -5.99 15.08
CA GLN A 536 -11.75 -4.72 14.37
C GLN A 536 -12.90 -4.59 13.36
N ALA A 537 -13.34 -5.68 12.73
CA ALA A 537 -14.53 -5.67 11.87
C ALA A 537 -15.81 -5.38 12.68
N ILE A 538 -15.97 -6.02 13.84
CA ILE A 538 -17.06 -5.75 14.79
C ILE A 538 -17.03 -4.29 15.25
N THR A 539 -15.89 -3.81 15.76
CA THR A 539 -15.73 -2.42 16.20
C THR A 539 -15.94 -1.43 15.06
N TYR A 540 -15.52 -1.75 13.83
CA TYR A 540 -15.75 -0.89 12.68
C TYR A 540 -17.23 -0.78 12.33
N LEU A 541 -17.94 -1.91 12.26
CA LEU A 541 -19.37 -1.95 11.94
C LEU A 541 -20.21 -1.20 12.98
N PHE A 542 -20.10 -1.59 14.26
CA PHE A 542 -20.88 -1.00 15.34
C PHE A 542 -20.36 0.37 15.79
N GLY A 543 -19.12 0.73 15.44
CA GLY A 543 -18.50 2.02 15.76
C GLY A 543 -18.98 3.21 14.93
N GLY A 544 -19.85 2.98 13.94
CA GLY A 544 -20.29 4.00 12.99
C GLY A 544 -19.45 4.07 11.71
N GLY A 545 -18.60 3.07 11.47
CA GLY A 545 -17.85 2.90 10.23
C GLY A 545 -18.74 2.34 9.13
N TYR A 546 -19.54 3.19 8.47
CA TYR A 546 -20.43 2.73 7.41
C TYR A 546 -20.01 3.23 6.01
N ASN A 547 -19.95 2.30 5.04
CA ASN A 547 -19.82 2.49 3.58
C ASN A 547 -18.83 3.56 3.05
N ARG A 548 -17.57 3.57 3.52
CA ARG A 548 -16.49 4.32 2.85
C ARG A 548 -15.95 3.55 1.61
N LYS A 549 -16.74 3.44 0.54
CA LYS A 549 -16.28 2.82 -0.72
C LYS A 549 -16.75 3.58 -1.97
N ARG A 550 -16.58 4.90 -1.99
CA ARG A 550 -16.51 5.62 -3.28
C ARG A 550 -15.05 5.92 -3.61
N GLY A 551 -14.51 5.15 -4.54
CA GLY A 551 -13.16 5.28 -5.09
C GLY A 551 -12.09 4.46 -4.35
N TYR A 552 -10.97 4.22 -5.05
CA TYR A 552 -9.71 3.63 -4.55
C TYR A 552 -9.03 4.52 -3.48
N GLN A 553 -9.78 5.05 -2.52
CA GLN A 553 -9.25 5.91 -1.47
C GLN A 553 -8.57 5.04 -0.40
N ARG A 554 -7.25 4.87 -0.53
CA ARG A 554 -6.40 4.16 0.44
C ARG A 554 -6.43 4.75 1.86
N SER A 555 -6.93 5.97 2.04
CA SER A 555 -7.04 6.66 3.33
C SER A 555 -8.49 7.07 3.62
N PHE A 556 -9.36 6.08 3.78
CA PHE A 556 -10.76 6.34 4.06
C PHE A 556 -10.97 6.87 5.49
N LEU A 557 -10.26 6.34 6.50
CA LEU A 557 -10.11 6.92 7.85
C LEU A 557 -8.86 7.81 7.92
N THR A 558 -9.01 9.01 8.46
CA THR A 558 -7.88 9.90 8.78
C THR A 558 -7.01 9.30 9.90
N ASN A 559 -5.81 9.84 10.11
CA ASN A 559 -4.94 9.38 11.20
C ASN A 559 -5.62 9.54 12.58
N ASN A 560 -6.31 10.66 12.81
CA ASN A 560 -7.01 10.91 14.08
C ASN A 560 -8.17 9.94 14.28
N GLU A 561 -8.96 9.67 13.23
CA GLU A 561 -10.02 8.68 13.31
C GLU A 561 -9.45 7.26 13.56
N ARG A 562 -8.34 6.88 12.91
CA ARG A 562 -7.72 5.58 13.18
C ARG A 562 -7.22 5.46 14.63
N THR A 563 -6.62 6.52 15.18
CA THR A 563 -6.24 6.57 16.59
C THR A 563 -7.46 6.44 17.50
N HIS A 564 -8.56 7.11 17.17
CA HIS A 564 -9.83 7.04 17.91
C HIS A 564 -10.42 5.63 17.93
N TYR A 565 -10.37 4.91 16.81
CA TYR A 565 -10.79 3.50 16.72
C TYR A 565 -9.76 2.52 17.31
N GLY A 566 -8.54 2.97 17.62
CA GLY A 566 -7.43 2.08 18.02
C GLY A 566 -6.88 1.21 16.88
N PHE A 567 -7.02 1.65 15.63
CA PHE A 567 -6.65 0.86 14.44
C PHE A 567 -5.30 1.27 13.83
N SER A 568 -4.53 0.27 13.40
CA SER A 568 -3.49 0.46 12.39
C SER A 568 -4.09 0.71 10.99
N ALA A 569 -3.27 1.13 10.03
CA ALA A 569 -3.75 1.33 8.66
C ALA A 569 -4.23 0.02 8.00
N ALA A 570 -3.53 -1.08 8.29
CA ALA A 570 -3.91 -2.41 7.81
C ALA A 570 -5.21 -2.89 8.45
N GLN A 571 -5.35 -2.74 9.77
CA GLN A 571 -6.58 -3.10 10.50
C GLN A 571 -7.79 -2.35 9.98
N ALA A 572 -7.66 -1.04 9.76
CA ALA A 572 -8.72 -0.24 9.16
C ALA A 572 -9.12 -0.79 7.79
N THR A 573 -8.12 -1.01 6.91
CA THR A 573 -8.35 -1.51 5.54
C THR A 573 -9.09 -2.84 5.56
N GLY A 574 -8.59 -3.83 6.29
CA GLY A 574 -9.21 -5.15 6.34
C GLY A 574 -10.56 -5.17 7.05
N ALA A 575 -10.75 -4.41 8.13
CA ALA A 575 -12.05 -4.31 8.80
C ALA A 575 -13.13 -3.75 7.86
N ARG A 576 -12.82 -2.66 7.14
CA ARG A 576 -13.74 -2.07 6.16
C ARG A 576 -14.10 -3.05 5.06
N SER A 577 -13.10 -3.74 4.52
CA SER A 577 -13.27 -4.65 3.40
C SER A 577 -14.03 -5.92 3.77
N CYS A 578 -13.79 -6.45 4.96
CA CYS A 578 -14.59 -7.54 5.53
C CYS A 578 -16.07 -7.10 5.66
N ILE A 579 -16.32 -5.93 6.27
CA ILE A 579 -17.68 -5.41 6.45
C ILE A 579 -18.36 -4.99 5.13
N SER A 580 -17.61 -4.62 4.09
CA SER A 580 -18.21 -4.29 2.80
C SER A 580 -18.74 -5.52 2.07
N ALA A 581 -18.14 -6.68 2.27
CA ALA A 581 -18.54 -7.95 1.67
C ALA A 581 -19.76 -8.60 2.35
N ILE A 582 -20.06 -8.26 3.60
CA ILE A 582 -21.19 -8.87 4.35
C ILE A 582 -22.54 -8.41 3.77
N PRO A 583 -23.38 -9.34 3.28
CA PRO A 583 -24.76 -9.04 2.87
C PRO A 583 -25.58 -8.54 4.07
N ASN A 584 -26.64 -7.77 3.84
CA ASN A 584 -27.65 -7.47 4.89
C ASN A 584 -27.12 -6.92 6.23
N LYS A 585 -25.93 -6.29 6.24
CA LYS A 585 -25.26 -5.79 7.46
C LYS A 585 -26.06 -4.78 8.30
N ARG A 586 -27.13 -4.19 7.75
CA ARG A 586 -28.05 -3.32 8.49
C ARG A 586 -28.86 -4.11 9.52
N HIS A 587 -29.25 -5.34 9.23
CA HIS A 587 -29.97 -6.16 10.21
C HIS A 587 -29.03 -6.73 11.27
N LEU A 588 -27.77 -7.01 10.91
CA LEU A 588 -26.73 -7.33 11.88
C LEU A 588 -26.53 -6.18 12.87
N LEU A 589 -26.54 -4.93 12.39
CA LEU A 589 -26.54 -3.73 13.24
C LEU A 589 -27.78 -3.67 14.13
N ALA A 590 -28.98 -3.86 13.55
CA ALA A 590 -30.23 -3.81 14.29
C ALA A 590 -30.30 -4.89 15.39
N ALA A 591 -29.76 -6.08 15.13
CA ALA A 591 -29.71 -7.18 16.09
C ALA A 591 -28.80 -6.87 17.30
N GLY A 592 -27.70 -6.15 17.09
CA GLY A 592 -26.73 -5.83 18.14
C GLY A 592 -27.11 -4.71 19.09
N ILE A 593 -28.27 -4.07 18.91
CA ILE A 593 -28.80 -3.05 19.81
C ILE A 593 -30.16 -3.47 20.38
N ASN A 594 -30.35 -3.27 21.68
CA ASN A 594 -31.63 -3.40 22.36
C ASN A 594 -32.17 -2.01 22.74
N PRO A 595 -33.19 -1.47 22.05
CA PRO A 595 -33.75 -0.14 22.35
C PRO A 595 -34.30 0.01 23.78
N ASP A 596 -34.79 -1.07 24.40
CA ASP A 596 -35.33 -1.03 25.76
C ASP A 596 -34.22 -0.88 26.81
N ASN A 597 -32.98 -1.28 26.47
CA ASN A 597 -31.80 -1.15 27.32
C ASN A 597 -30.63 -0.48 26.60
N ILE A 598 -30.90 0.62 25.90
CA ILE A 598 -29.90 1.33 25.09
C ILE A 598 -28.71 1.85 25.92
N THR A 599 -28.91 2.12 27.22
CA THR A 599 -27.84 2.62 28.10
C THR A 599 -26.66 1.64 28.20
N THR A 600 -26.90 0.33 28.15
CA THR A 600 -25.82 -0.68 28.12
C THR A 600 -24.98 -0.56 26.85
N TYR A 601 -25.61 -0.35 25.70
CA TYR A 601 -24.95 -0.17 24.41
C TYR A 601 -24.13 1.12 24.36
N VAL A 602 -24.70 2.24 24.82
CA VAL A 602 -24.04 3.56 24.88
C VAL A 602 -22.83 3.55 25.81
N LYS A 603 -22.84 2.73 26.86
CA LYS A 603 -21.70 2.51 27.76
C LYS A 603 -20.68 1.51 27.22
N GLY A 604 -20.83 1.06 25.97
CA GLY A 604 -19.84 0.25 25.28
C GLY A 604 -20.02 -1.26 25.38
N THR A 605 -21.15 -1.77 25.87
CA THR A 605 -21.39 -3.23 25.92
C THR A 605 -22.28 -3.67 24.76
N LEU A 606 -21.72 -4.49 23.86
CA LEU A 606 -22.48 -5.11 22.76
C LEU A 606 -23.31 -6.31 23.27
N ASP A 607 -24.49 -6.50 22.69
CA ASP A 607 -25.30 -7.71 22.88
C ASP A 607 -24.76 -8.84 21.98
N ALA A 608 -23.66 -9.45 22.41
CA ALA A 608 -22.95 -10.47 21.64
C ALA A 608 -23.83 -11.70 21.34
N ASP A 609 -24.74 -12.07 22.24
CA ASP A 609 -25.66 -13.20 22.05
C ASP A 609 -26.67 -12.89 20.95
N ALA A 610 -27.27 -11.69 20.95
CA ALA A 610 -28.19 -11.28 19.89
C ALA A 610 -27.49 -11.20 18.52
N ILE A 611 -26.27 -10.67 18.47
CA ILE A 611 -25.44 -10.61 17.25
C ILE A 611 -25.16 -12.03 16.73
N THR A 612 -24.75 -12.94 17.62
CA THR A 612 -24.43 -14.32 17.29
C THR A 612 -25.65 -15.09 16.83
N ASN A 613 -26.77 -14.95 17.54
CA ASN A 613 -28.03 -15.61 17.19
C ASN A 613 -28.54 -15.13 15.82
N TYR A 614 -28.50 -13.82 15.57
CA TYR A 614 -28.85 -13.29 14.25
C TYR A 614 -27.94 -13.86 13.17
N TRP A 615 -26.62 -13.83 13.39
CA TRP A 615 -25.64 -14.37 12.45
C TRP A 615 -25.92 -15.83 12.12
N LEU A 616 -26.00 -16.69 13.13
CA LEU A 616 -26.22 -18.13 12.94
C LEU A 616 -27.59 -18.44 12.33
N SER A 617 -28.64 -17.68 12.67
CA SER A 617 -29.96 -17.85 12.04
C SER A 617 -29.99 -17.45 10.57
N THR A 618 -29.13 -16.50 10.17
CA THR A 618 -29.07 -15.98 8.80
C THR A 618 -28.11 -16.80 7.93
N TYR A 619 -26.98 -17.21 8.50
CA TYR A 619 -25.84 -17.75 7.77
C TYR A 619 -25.53 -19.21 8.10
N GLY A 620 -26.18 -19.81 9.10
CA GLY A 620 -26.04 -21.20 9.51
C GLY A 620 -24.78 -21.52 10.32
N GLU A 621 -23.65 -20.87 10.01
CA GLU A 621 -22.35 -21.09 10.65
C GLU A 621 -21.56 -19.77 10.82
N PRO A 622 -20.52 -19.72 11.68
CA PRO A 622 -19.60 -18.59 11.74
C PRO A 622 -18.78 -18.41 10.46
N ALA A 623 -18.35 -17.18 10.17
CA ALA A 623 -17.32 -16.92 9.16
C ALA A 623 -15.98 -17.59 9.52
N VAL A 624 -15.14 -17.85 8.52
CA VAL A 624 -13.74 -18.22 8.73
C VAL A 624 -13.01 -17.07 9.42
N PRO A 625 -12.43 -17.28 10.62
CA PRO A 625 -11.75 -16.21 11.32
C PRO A 625 -10.48 -15.78 10.59
N VAL A 626 -10.48 -14.53 10.14
CA VAL A 626 -9.35 -13.87 9.49
C VAL A 626 -9.12 -12.54 10.20
N SER A 627 -7.88 -12.29 10.66
CA SER A 627 -7.53 -11.00 11.25
C SER A 627 -7.63 -9.88 10.21
N SER A 628 -7.92 -8.64 10.63
CA SER A 628 -8.03 -7.53 9.69
C SER A 628 -6.71 -7.22 8.97
N GLU A 629 -5.57 -7.47 9.58
CA GLU A 629 -4.27 -7.36 8.92
C GLU A 629 -4.13 -8.38 7.79
N THR A 630 -4.46 -9.65 8.05
CA THR A 630 -4.39 -10.67 7.00
C THR A 630 -5.43 -10.41 5.91
N TYR A 631 -6.63 -9.94 6.27
CA TYR A 631 -7.63 -9.55 5.27
C TYR A 631 -7.07 -8.44 4.34
N ALA A 632 -6.41 -7.43 4.91
CA ALA A 632 -5.76 -6.37 4.13
C ALA A 632 -4.57 -6.88 3.28
N GLU A 633 -3.85 -7.91 3.73
CA GLU A 633 -2.83 -8.58 2.92
C GLU A 633 -3.44 -9.37 1.77
N LEU A 634 -4.54 -10.09 2.01
CA LEU A 634 -5.27 -10.86 0.99
C LEU A 634 -5.80 -9.94 -0.12
N GLU A 635 -6.27 -8.73 0.19
CA GLU A 635 -6.70 -7.74 -0.82
C GLU A 635 -5.59 -7.29 -1.78
N THR A 636 -4.32 -7.53 -1.44
CA THR A 636 -3.21 -7.26 -2.37
C THR A 636 -3.04 -8.36 -3.41
N LEU A 637 -3.68 -9.51 -3.21
CA LEU A 637 -3.56 -10.72 -4.02
C LEU A 637 -4.88 -11.06 -4.72
N PHE A 638 -6.00 -10.92 -4.01
CA PHE A 638 -7.32 -11.39 -4.42
C PHE A 638 -8.34 -10.25 -4.47
N ARG A 639 -9.39 -10.46 -5.26
CA ARG A 639 -10.57 -9.59 -5.30
C ARG A 639 -11.43 -9.81 -4.05
N GLU A 640 -12.16 -8.76 -3.66
CA GLU A 640 -13.00 -8.79 -2.45
C GLU A 640 -14.04 -9.92 -2.46
N ASN A 641 -14.63 -10.21 -3.62
CA ASN A 641 -15.61 -11.29 -3.76
C ASN A 641 -14.96 -12.68 -3.58
N GLU A 642 -13.72 -12.90 -4.05
CA GLU A 642 -12.98 -14.15 -3.80
C GLU A 642 -12.73 -14.36 -2.32
N ILE A 643 -12.31 -13.30 -1.61
CA ILE A 643 -12.11 -13.35 -0.16
C ILE A 643 -13.44 -13.61 0.56
N ALA A 644 -14.53 -12.96 0.11
CA ALA A 644 -15.85 -13.17 0.65
C ALA A 644 -16.33 -14.62 0.48
N TYR A 645 -16.15 -15.22 -0.70
CA TYR A 645 -16.52 -16.63 -0.95
C TYR A 645 -15.76 -17.60 -0.07
N ALA A 646 -14.49 -17.34 0.20
CA ALA A 646 -13.67 -18.21 1.04
C ALA A 646 -13.98 -18.04 2.54
N THR A 647 -14.34 -16.82 2.98
CA THR A 647 -14.43 -16.49 4.41
C THR A 647 -15.83 -16.42 4.96
N LEU A 648 -16.83 -16.01 4.17
CA LEU A 648 -18.21 -15.92 4.62
C LEU A 648 -18.93 -17.27 4.45
N PRO A 649 -19.96 -17.55 5.26
CA PRO A 649 -20.82 -18.73 5.09
C PRO A 649 -21.72 -18.65 3.85
N THR A 650 -21.81 -17.47 3.22
CA THR A 650 -22.76 -17.18 2.15
C THR A 650 -22.17 -17.28 0.75
N ILE A 651 -23.08 -17.72 -0.13
CA ILE A 651 -22.95 -18.01 -1.55
C ILE A 651 -22.37 -19.41 -1.74
N ALA A 652 -23.28 -20.36 -2.01
CA ALA A 652 -22.90 -21.52 -2.80
C ALA A 652 -22.18 -20.95 -4.01
N THR A 653 -20.85 -21.06 -4.05
CA THR A 653 -20.09 -20.85 -5.28
C THR A 653 -20.83 -21.68 -6.32
N THR A 654 -21.50 -21.03 -7.27
CA THR A 654 -22.20 -21.79 -8.30
C THR A 654 -21.17 -22.71 -8.95
N ALA A 655 -21.59 -23.89 -9.36
CA ALA A 655 -20.71 -24.84 -10.06
C ALA A 655 -20.00 -24.20 -11.27
N GLU A 656 -20.52 -23.08 -11.78
CA GLU A 656 -19.96 -22.28 -12.86
C GLU A 656 -18.75 -21.41 -12.45
N VAL A 657 -18.72 -20.88 -11.21
CA VAL A 657 -17.63 -19.98 -10.76
C VAL A 657 -16.50 -20.77 -10.09
N LEU A 658 -16.84 -21.85 -9.39
CA LEU A 658 -15.89 -22.65 -8.63
C LEU A 658 -14.67 -23.14 -9.43
N PRO A 659 -14.80 -23.64 -10.68
CA PRO A 659 -13.67 -24.08 -11.50
C PRO A 659 -12.57 -23.02 -11.61
N TRP A 660 -12.94 -21.75 -11.66
CA TRP A 660 -12.05 -20.63 -11.94
C TRP A 660 -11.56 -19.90 -10.69
N SER A 661 -12.08 -20.25 -9.50
CA SER A 661 -11.73 -19.60 -8.23
C SER A 661 -11.30 -20.58 -7.14
N GLY A 662 -11.35 -21.90 -7.39
CA GLY A 662 -10.97 -22.91 -6.41
C GLY A 662 -9.54 -22.73 -5.86
N GLY A 663 -8.58 -22.41 -6.73
CA GLY A 663 -7.19 -22.13 -6.35
C GLY A 663 -7.03 -20.94 -5.41
N ASP A 664 -7.78 -19.86 -5.66
CA ASP A 664 -7.80 -18.67 -4.80
C ASP A 664 -8.44 -18.98 -3.44
N ILE A 665 -9.58 -19.67 -3.44
CA ILE A 665 -10.28 -20.09 -2.21
C ILE A 665 -9.37 -20.98 -1.35
N LEU A 666 -8.71 -21.97 -1.97
CA LEU A 666 -7.73 -22.82 -1.30
C LEU A 666 -6.62 -21.96 -0.64
N THR A 667 -6.05 -21.03 -1.40
CA THR A 667 -4.99 -20.15 -0.89
C THR A 667 -5.47 -19.33 0.30
N ILE A 668 -6.67 -18.74 0.23
CA ILE A 668 -7.25 -17.94 1.31
C ILE A 668 -7.49 -18.79 2.56
N LEU A 669 -8.01 -20.01 2.42
CA LEU A 669 -8.25 -20.94 3.55
C LEU A 669 -6.94 -21.37 4.22
N LEU A 670 -5.89 -21.66 3.45
CA LEU A 670 -4.56 -21.98 4.00
C LEU A 670 -3.96 -20.77 4.73
N ARG A 671 -4.11 -19.57 4.16
CA ARG A 671 -3.69 -18.32 4.81
C ARG A 671 -4.52 -17.99 6.05
N ALA A 672 -5.76 -18.43 6.14
CA ALA A 672 -6.57 -18.36 7.35
C ALA A 672 -6.02 -19.29 8.43
N ALA A 673 -5.67 -20.52 8.06
CA ALA A 673 -5.15 -21.54 8.99
C ALA A 673 -3.85 -21.10 9.69
N GLU A 674 -2.91 -20.49 8.97
CA GLU A 674 -1.60 -20.04 9.50
C GLU A 674 -1.69 -19.02 10.66
N GLN A 675 -2.80 -18.30 10.76
CA GLN A 675 -2.99 -17.25 11.76
C GLN A 675 -3.47 -17.80 13.09
N LEU A 676 -4.02 -19.02 13.08
CA LEU A 676 -4.68 -19.60 14.23
C LEU A 676 -3.64 -20.26 15.14
N THR A 677 -3.83 -20.06 16.44
CA THR A 677 -3.15 -20.87 17.44
C THR A 677 -3.73 -22.28 17.44
N VAL A 678 -2.95 -23.26 17.89
CA VAL A 678 -3.28 -24.68 17.77
C VAL A 678 -4.54 -25.08 18.54
N GLU A 679 -4.89 -24.35 19.59
CA GLU A 679 -6.09 -24.52 20.41
C GLU A 679 -7.33 -23.81 19.84
N ASN A 680 -7.19 -23.02 18.78
CA ASN A 680 -8.32 -22.26 18.23
C ASN A 680 -9.34 -23.21 17.57
N PRO A 681 -10.61 -23.21 18.01
CA PRO A 681 -11.62 -24.14 17.51
C PRO A 681 -11.94 -23.96 16.02
N ALA A 682 -11.66 -22.78 15.45
CA ALA A 682 -11.88 -22.50 14.04
C ALA A 682 -10.97 -23.30 13.09
N ARG A 683 -9.89 -23.94 13.60
CA ARG A 683 -9.09 -24.88 12.81
C ARG A 683 -9.95 -26.02 12.25
N HIS A 684 -10.92 -26.52 13.02
CA HIS A 684 -11.86 -27.55 12.57
C HIS A 684 -12.76 -27.05 11.43
N LEU A 685 -13.23 -25.80 11.50
CA LEU A 685 -14.04 -25.17 10.46
C LEU A 685 -13.25 -25.05 9.14
N ILE A 686 -11.98 -24.64 9.21
CA ILE A 686 -11.12 -24.57 8.02
C ILE A 686 -10.91 -25.96 7.41
N ALA A 687 -10.65 -26.98 8.24
CA ALA A 687 -10.55 -28.36 7.76
C ALA A 687 -11.83 -28.83 7.06
N GLN A 688 -13.01 -28.50 7.61
CA GLN A 688 -14.30 -28.81 6.98
C GLN A 688 -14.45 -28.09 5.62
N LYS A 689 -14.12 -26.79 5.54
CA LYS A 689 -14.20 -26.03 4.29
C LYS A 689 -13.21 -26.51 3.23
N LEU A 690 -12.02 -26.97 3.61
CA LEU A 690 -11.06 -27.58 2.68
C LEU A 690 -11.60 -28.90 2.10
N GLU A 691 -12.24 -29.76 2.89
CA GLU A 691 -12.87 -30.97 2.33
C GLU A 691 -14.11 -30.68 1.49
N GLN A 692 -14.90 -29.68 1.88
CA GLN A 692 -16.02 -29.22 1.09
C GLN A 692 -15.54 -28.72 -0.27
N LEU A 693 -14.50 -27.87 -0.29
CA LEU A 693 -13.85 -27.40 -1.51
C LEU A 693 -13.32 -28.55 -2.37
N ARG A 694 -12.72 -29.59 -1.77
CA ARG A 694 -12.27 -30.79 -2.48
C ARG A 694 -13.43 -31.49 -3.17
N THR A 695 -14.53 -31.69 -2.44
CA THR A 695 -15.74 -32.37 -2.93
C THR A 695 -16.40 -31.58 -4.05
N ASP A 696 -16.58 -30.28 -3.85
CA ASP A 696 -17.25 -29.41 -4.83
C ASP A 696 -16.41 -29.27 -6.10
N THR A 697 -15.09 -29.14 -5.97
CA THR A 697 -14.19 -29.08 -7.14
C THR A 697 -14.18 -30.41 -7.89
N ALA A 698 -14.21 -31.55 -7.18
CA ALA A 698 -14.28 -32.86 -7.82
C ALA A 698 -15.57 -33.02 -8.64
N ASN A 699 -16.69 -32.45 -8.18
CA ASN A 699 -17.96 -32.45 -8.92
C ASN A 699 -17.92 -31.57 -10.19
N CYS A 700 -16.99 -30.61 -10.27
CA CYS A 700 -16.79 -29.78 -11.46
C CYS A 700 -15.93 -30.47 -12.54
N MET A 701 -15.31 -31.62 -12.26
CA MET A 701 -14.41 -32.32 -13.20
C MET A 701 -15.11 -32.89 -14.45
N ASP A 702 -16.45 -32.90 -14.46
CA ASP A 702 -17.24 -33.28 -15.64
C ASP A 702 -17.16 -32.22 -16.77
N ASP A 703 -16.72 -30.99 -16.47
CA ASP A 703 -16.43 -29.97 -17.48
C ASP A 703 -15.10 -30.27 -18.19
N PRO A 704 -15.10 -30.55 -19.51
CA PRO A 704 -13.89 -30.88 -20.25
C PRO A 704 -12.87 -29.73 -20.31
N GLU A 705 -13.32 -28.47 -20.30
CA GLU A 705 -12.43 -27.30 -20.36
C GLU A 705 -11.68 -27.16 -19.04
N PHE A 706 -12.38 -27.35 -17.92
CA PHE A 706 -11.75 -27.37 -16.60
C PHE A 706 -10.81 -28.56 -16.42
N ALA A 707 -11.22 -29.75 -16.83
CA ALA A 707 -10.38 -30.95 -16.74
C ALA A 707 -9.09 -30.83 -17.59
N ASP A 708 -9.18 -30.24 -18.79
CA ASP A 708 -8.01 -29.97 -19.65
C ASP A 708 -7.09 -28.92 -19.03
N ALA A 709 -7.64 -27.84 -18.46
CA ALA A 709 -6.87 -26.79 -17.80
C ALA A 709 -6.05 -27.28 -16.60
N LEU A 710 -6.52 -28.32 -15.90
CA LEU A 710 -5.80 -28.96 -14.80
C LEU A 710 -4.76 -29.99 -15.28
N GLY A 711 -4.92 -30.50 -16.50
CA GLY A 711 -4.09 -31.51 -17.12
C GLY A 711 -2.73 -30.99 -17.62
N GLY A 712 -1.73 -31.87 -17.66
CA GLY A 712 -0.46 -31.60 -18.35
C GLY A 712 0.55 -30.69 -17.63
N ILE A 713 0.18 -30.01 -16.55
CA ILE A 713 1.08 -29.18 -15.74
C ILE A 713 1.65 -29.99 -14.57
N GLU A 714 2.98 -30.04 -14.45
CA GLU A 714 3.66 -30.64 -13.30
C GLU A 714 3.81 -29.59 -12.19
N LEU A 715 3.10 -29.74 -11.07
CA LEU A 715 3.21 -28.84 -9.91
C LEU A 715 4.64 -28.84 -9.37
N GLY A 716 5.24 -27.65 -9.20
CA GLY A 716 6.64 -27.51 -8.80
C GLY A 716 7.66 -27.85 -9.90
N GLY A 717 7.19 -28.07 -11.14
CA GLY A 717 8.01 -28.23 -12.34
C GLY A 717 8.68 -26.93 -12.83
N ASP A 718 9.22 -26.94 -14.05
CA ASP A 718 9.80 -25.75 -14.68
C ASP A 718 8.73 -24.67 -14.89
N TYR A 719 9.00 -23.43 -14.46
CA TYR A 719 8.07 -22.31 -14.65
C TYR A 719 7.79 -21.99 -16.12
N LYS A 720 8.67 -22.40 -17.04
CA LYS A 720 8.52 -22.19 -18.49
C LYS A 720 7.95 -23.42 -19.21
N GLN A 721 7.37 -24.36 -18.46
CA GLN A 721 6.72 -25.52 -19.07
C GLN A 721 5.58 -25.10 -20.02
N PRO A 722 5.36 -25.82 -21.13
CA PRO A 722 4.26 -25.53 -22.06
C PRO A 722 2.91 -25.57 -21.35
N GLY A 723 2.02 -24.62 -21.66
CA GLY A 723 0.67 -24.54 -21.08
C GLY A 723 0.56 -23.76 -19.76
N LEU A 724 1.68 -23.50 -19.07
CA LEU A 724 1.66 -22.67 -17.86
C LEU A 724 1.69 -21.18 -18.23
N ASP A 725 0.52 -20.55 -18.29
CA ASP A 725 0.37 -19.10 -18.30
C ASP A 725 -0.20 -18.59 -16.97
N ARG A 726 -0.47 -17.28 -16.88
CA ARG A 726 -0.99 -16.68 -15.64
C ARG A 726 -2.35 -17.25 -15.23
N PHE A 727 -3.27 -17.43 -16.17
CA PHE A 727 -4.64 -17.84 -15.89
C PHE A 727 -4.71 -19.32 -15.51
N VAL A 728 -3.99 -20.16 -16.26
CA VAL A 728 -3.82 -21.59 -15.93
C VAL A 728 -3.09 -21.74 -14.59
N GLY A 729 -2.10 -20.87 -14.32
CA GLY A 729 -1.36 -20.84 -13.07
C GLY A 729 -2.23 -20.63 -11.83
N ASP A 730 -3.24 -19.76 -11.89
CA ASP A 730 -4.17 -19.53 -10.76
C ASP A 730 -5.16 -20.72 -10.60
N THR A 731 -5.58 -21.32 -11.71
CA THR A 731 -6.51 -22.46 -11.73
C THR A 731 -5.86 -23.75 -11.19
N VAL A 732 -4.64 -24.07 -11.63
CA VAL A 732 -3.95 -25.32 -11.28
C VAL A 732 -3.59 -25.42 -9.80
N VAL A 733 -3.59 -24.32 -9.06
CA VAL A 733 -3.34 -24.30 -7.60
C VAL A 733 -4.29 -25.24 -6.86
N ILE A 734 -5.53 -25.41 -7.33
CA ILE A 734 -6.50 -26.31 -6.69
C ILE A 734 -6.03 -27.78 -6.65
N ARG A 735 -5.13 -28.18 -7.56
CA ARG A 735 -4.54 -29.52 -7.54
C ARG A 735 -3.67 -29.80 -6.32
N VAL A 736 -3.17 -28.77 -5.63
CA VAL A 736 -2.52 -28.96 -4.33
C VAL A 736 -3.48 -29.68 -3.36
N LEU A 737 -4.77 -29.34 -3.39
CA LEU A 737 -5.79 -30.01 -2.59
C LEU A 737 -6.19 -31.37 -3.18
N LEU A 738 -6.45 -31.43 -4.49
CA LEU A 738 -6.93 -32.66 -5.16
C LEU A 738 -5.89 -33.79 -5.16
N ASP A 739 -4.62 -33.46 -5.37
CA ASP A 739 -3.51 -34.42 -5.44
C ASP A 739 -2.99 -34.80 -4.02
N GLY A 740 -3.61 -34.28 -2.96
CA GLY A 740 -3.37 -34.71 -1.57
C GLY A 740 -2.19 -34.05 -0.85
N TYR A 741 -1.60 -32.98 -1.41
CA TYR A 741 -0.43 -32.31 -0.79
C TYR A 741 -0.73 -31.75 0.61
N VAL A 742 -1.99 -31.43 0.91
CA VAL A 742 -2.43 -30.84 2.18
C VAL A 742 -3.20 -31.81 3.10
N ASP A 743 -3.23 -33.10 2.79
CA ASP A 743 -4.01 -34.09 3.57
C ASP A 743 -3.54 -34.19 5.03
N ALA A 744 -2.21 -34.23 5.23
CA ALA A 744 -1.63 -34.24 6.57
C ALA A 744 -1.97 -32.96 7.35
N LEU A 745 -2.00 -31.81 6.67
CA LEU A 745 -2.39 -30.55 7.28
C LEU A 745 -3.87 -30.54 7.68
N ILE A 746 -4.75 -31.03 6.81
CA ILE A 746 -6.19 -31.13 7.10
C ILE A 746 -6.45 -32.04 8.31
N ALA A 747 -5.70 -33.14 8.45
CA ALA A 747 -5.76 -34.00 9.63
C ALA A 747 -5.27 -33.27 10.90
N ASP A 748 -4.16 -32.53 10.82
CA ASP A 748 -3.61 -31.75 11.93
C ASP A 748 -4.55 -30.61 12.37
N LEU A 749 -5.25 -29.96 11.45
CA LEU A 749 -6.27 -28.94 11.76
C LEU A 749 -7.45 -29.49 12.59
N ARG A 750 -7.66 -30.80 12.60
CA ARG A 750 -8.66 -31.48 13.46
C ARG A 750 -8.07 -31.97 14.78
N THR A 751 -6.76 -31.84 14.96
CA THR A 751 -6.05 -32.38 16.11
C THR A 751 -5.96 -31.32 17.20
N GLN A 752 -6.28 -31.73 18.44
CA GLN A 752 -6.02 -30.92 19.63
C GLN A 752 -4.57 -31.12 20.07
N HIS A 753 -3.84 -30.04 20.26
CA HIS A 753 -2.46 -30.07 20.75
C HIS A 753 -2.42 -29.82 22.25
N ALA A 754 -1.46 -30.45 22.93
CA ALA A 754 -1.32 -30.33 24.39
C ALA A 754 -0.81 -28.95 24.84
N THR A 755 0.00 -28.31 24.02
CA THR A 755 0.59 -26.99 24.31
C THR A 755 -0.13 -25.93 23.50
N PRO A 756 -0.74 -24.89 24.12
CA PRO A 756 -1.36 -23.80 23.39
C PRO A 756 -0.31 -22.87 22.77
N GLY A 757 -0.68 -22.17 21.70
CA GLY A 757 0.16 -21.19 21.01
C GLY A 757 0.21 -21.38 19.50
N TYR A 758 1.13 -20.67 18.83
CA TYR A 758 1.26 -20.74 17.38
C TYR A 758 2.02 -22.00 16.96
N GLY A 759 1.52 -22.74 15.99
CA GLY A 759 2.22 -23.93 15.48
C GLY A 759 3.59 -23.60 14.85
N ALA A 760 3.75 -22.38 14.33
CA ALA A 760 5.02 -21.84 13.83
C ALA A 760 6.10 -21.66 14.92
N ASP A 761 5.74 -21.81 16.19
CA ASP A 761 6.68 -21.97 17.29
C ASP A 761 7.05 -23.47 17.47
N PRO A 762 8.31 -23.86 17.23
CA PRO A 762 8.76 -25.24 17.45
C PRO A 762 8.57 -25.73 18.89
N ASN A 763 8.56 -24.86 19.90
CA ASN A 763 8.28 -25.29 21.29
C ASN A 763 6.82 -25.72 21.49
N VAL A 764 5.91 -25.28 20.61
CA VAL A 764 4.50 -25.67 20.61
C VAL A 764 4.30 -26.93 19.76
N SER A 765 4.83 -26.96 18.54
CA SER A 765 4.57 -28.03 17.57
C SER A 765 5.56 -29.20 17.62
N ALA A 766 6.81 -28.97 18.01
CA ALA A 766 7.90 -29.94 17.95
C ALA A 766 8.96 -29.78 19.06
N PRO A 767 8.57 -29.75 20.36
CA PRO A 767 9.51 -29.47 21.46
C PRO A 767 10.64 -30.50 21.60
N ASP A 768 10.37 -31.76 21.23
CA ASP A 768 11.37 -32.83 21.15
C ASP A 768 12.43 -32.56 20.08
N ILE A 769 12.02 -32.03 18.92
CA ILE A 769 12.94 -31.65 17.84
C ILE A 769 13.80 -30.44 18.27
N VAL A 770 13.24 -29.49 19.03
CA VAL A 770 14.02 -28.39 19.61
C VAL A 770 15.10 -28.92 20.56
N ALA A 771 14.74 -29.86 21.44
CA ALA A 771 15.68 -30.48 22.37
C ALA A 771 16.79 -31.25 21.63
N ASP A 772 16.46 -31.93 20.54
CA ASP A 772 17.43 -32.62 19.69
C ASP A 772 18.40 -31.66 19.00
N VAL A 773 17.90 -30.57 18.41
CA VAL A 773 18.74 -29.53 17.79
C VAL A 773 19.66 -28.88 18.83
N ALA A 774 19.13 -28.54 20.00
CA ALA A 774 19.90 -27.95 21.08
C ALA A 774 21.06 -28.86 21.52
N ARG A 775 20.77 -30.17 21.67
CA ARG A 775 21.77 -31.17 22.06
C ARG A 775 22.81 -31.41 20.97
N GLU A 776 22.39 -31.60 19.72
CA GLU A 776 23.28 -31.97 18.62
C GLU A 776 24.19 -30.82 18.19
N LEU A 777 23.67 -29.59 18.19
CA LEU A 777 24.44 -28.39 17.82
C LEU A 777 25.04 -27.67 19.04
N SER A 778 24.87 -28.21 20.26
CA SER A 778 25.34 -27.59 21.51
C SER A 778 24.86 -26.14 21.68
N LEU A 779 23.59 -25.89 21.35
CA LEU A 779 22.94 -24.58 21.41
C LEU A 779 22.04 -24.46 22.64
N SER A 780 21.77 -23.22 23.06
CA SER A 780 20.64 -22.93 23.94
C SER A 780 19.31 -23.28 23.28
N GLU A 781 18.29 -23.58 24.09
CA GLU A 781 16.95 -23.92 23.61
C GLU A 781 16.36 -22.80 22.72
N ASN A 782 16.56 -21.53 23.09
CA ASN A 782 16.09 -20.39 22.30
C ASN A 782 16.83 -20.27 20.95
N ALA A 783 18.14 -20.53 20.91
CA ALA A 783 18.88 -20.55 19.65
C ALA A 783 18.44 -21.73 18.77
N ALA A 784 18.27 -22.93 19.31
CA ALA A 784 17.77 -24.09 18.59
C ALA A 784 16.36 -23.87 18.01
N ARG A 785 15.46 -23.32 18.83
CA ARG A 785 14.11 -22.92 18.44
C ARG A 785 14.12 -21.90 17.30
N TYR A 786 14.92 -20.85 17.42
CA TYR A 786 15.02 -19.83 16.37
C TYR A 786 15.67 -20.37 15.09
N TYR A 787 16.64 -21.28 15.23
CA TYR A 787 17.28 -21.93 14.10
C TYR A 787 16.29 -22.77 13.29
N LEU A 788 15.45 -23.59 13.93
CA LEU A 788 14.39 -24.34 13.24
C LEU A 788 13.42 -23.44 12.48
N GLN A 789 13.04 -22.29 13.07
CA GLN A 789 12.20 -21.30 12.40
C GLN A 789 12.90 -20.70 11.16
N LEU A 790 14.19 -20.38 11.26
CA LEU A 790 14.98 -19.92 10.12
C LEU A 790 15.21 -21.02 9.07
N LEU A 791 15.33 -22.28 9.49
CA LEU A 791 15.61 -23.43 8.65
C LEU A 791 14.39 -23.82 7.79
N ALA A 792 13.19 -23.72 8.35
CA ALA A 792 11.99 -24.31 7.75
C ALA A 792 10.92 -23.28 7.31
N LEU A 793 10.74 -22.16 8.02
CA LEU A 793 9.63 -21.24 7.71
C LEU A 793 9.93 -20.39 6.46
N ALA A 794 8.95 -20.23 5.57
CA ALA A 794 9.07 -19.39 4.37
C ALA A 794 9.33 -17.92 4.73
N HIS A 795 8.54 -17.38 5.67
CA HIS A 795 8.58 -15.96 6.03
C HIS A 795 8.71 -15.69 7.55
N PRO A 796 9.81 -16.14 8.20
CA PRO A 796 10.09 -15.84 9.61
C PRO A 796 10.57 -14.38 9.76
N THR A 797 9.71 -13.42 9.44
CA THR A 797 10.00 -11.98 9.62
C THR A 797 10.16 -11.67 11.11
N ASP A 798 10.89 -10.61 11.46
CA ASP A 798 11.04 -10.22 12.87
C ASP A 798 9.68 -9.93 13.53
N LYS A 799 8.68 -9.48 12.76
CA LYS A 799 7.30 -9.28 13.24
C LYS A 799 6.68 -10.62 13.65
N ASN A 800 6.78 -11.62 12.78
CA ASN A 800 6.20 -12.95 13.01
C ASN A 800 6.90 -13.69 14.14
N ILE A 801 8.24 -13.65 14.20
CA ILE A 801 8.99 -14.29 15.29
C ILE A 801 8.62 -13.70 16.65
N ARG A 802 8.49 -12.37 16.75
CA ARG A 802 8.01 -11.74 17.99
C ARG A 802 6.58 -12.16 18.36
N LEU A 803 5.69 -12.26 17.37
CA LEU A 803 4.32 -12.69 17.57
C LEU A 803 4.25 -14.14 18.06
N TRP A 804 4.84 -15.06 17.30
CA TRP A 804 4.76 -16.49 17.58
C TRP A 804 5.47 -16.89 18.87
N ASN A 805 6.64 -16.28 19.13
CA ASN A 805 7.44 -16.65 20.29
C ASN A 805 7.16 -15.80 21.53
N SER A 806 6.26 -14.81 21.44
CA SER A 806 6.10 -13.77 22.47
C SER A 806 7.42 -13.06 22.81
N TRP A 807 8.32 -12.95 21.83
CA TRP A 807 9.66 -12.39 21.99
C TRP A 807 9.69 -10.87 21.79
N LYS A 808 10.69 -10.22 22.39
CA LYS A 808 11.09 -8.85 22.10
C LYS A 808 12.28 -8.87 21.14
N LYS A 809 12.60 -7.71 20.56
CA LYS A 809 13.75 -7.56 19.63
C LYS A 809 15.06 -8.09 20.21
N LYS A 810 15.30 -7.85 21.51
CA LYS A 810 16.52 -8.30 22.21
C LYS A 810 16.66 -9.83 22.25
N ASP A 811 15.54 -10.56 22.29
CA ASP A 811 15.54 -12.01 22.42
C ASP A 811 15.93 -12.65 21.08
N ILE A 812 15.46 -12.07 19.95
CA ILE A 812 15.93 -12.43 18.60
C ILE A 812 17.43 -12.19 18.48
N THR A 813 17.93 -11.03 18.91
CA THR A 813 19.37 -10.72 18.82
C THR A 813 20.20 -11.70 19.65
N ALA A 814 19.76 -12.05 20.87
CA ALA A 814 20.47 -13.00 21.72
C ALA A 814 20.56 -14.40 21.09
N ALA A 815 19.44 -14.93 20.58
CA ALA A 815 19.42 -16.22 19.89
C ALA A 815 20.28 -16.18 18.61
N ALA A 816 20.19 -15.11 17.83
CA ALA A 816 20.97 -14.95 16.60
C ALA A 816 22.48 -14.86 16.86
N SER A 817 22.92 -14.17 17.94
CA SER A 817 24.34 -14.08 18.28
C SER A 817 24.99 -15.45 18.51
N GLU A 818 24.27 -16.37 19.15
CA GLU A 818 24.74 -17.74 19.36
C GLU A 818 24.82 -18.53 18.05
N LEU A 819 23.80 -18.40 17.19
CA LEU A 819 23.80 -19.06 15.88
C LEU A 819 24.90 -18.53 14.94
N LEU A 820 25.17 -17.22 14.99
CA LEU A 820 26.29 -16.59 14.26
C LEU A 820 27.64 -17.12 14.75
N ALA A 821 27.82 -17.25 16.07
CA ALA A 821 29.05 -17.80 16.65
C ALA A 821 29.31 -19.26 16.21
N ASN A 822 28.25 -20.01 15.91
CA ASN A 822 28.31 -21.38 15.39
C ASN A 822 28.28 -21.46 13.86
N ASN A 823 28.34 -20.33 13.13
CA ASN A 823 28.29 -20.24 11.66
C ASN A 823 27.05 -20.90 11.01
N LEU A 824 25.94 -20.98 11.75
CA LEU A 824 24.70 -21.61 11.26
C LEU A 824 23.84 -20.66 10.43
N ILE A 825 24.06 -19.35 10.58
CA ILE A 825 23.32 -18.27 9.92
C ILE A 825 24.28 -17.14 9.52
N ILE A 826 23.79 -16.23 8.68
CA ILE A 826 24.48 -15.00 8.30
C ILE A 826 23.62 -13.77 8.62
N GLU A 827 24.28 -12.65 8.92
CA GLU A 827 23.63 -11.34 8.98
C GLU A 827 23.76 -10.65 7.61
N ALA A 828 22.62 -10.23 7.05
CA ALA A 828 22.59 -9.59 5.74
C ALA A 828 21.40 -8.63 5.62
N LYS A 829 21.40 -7.77 4.60
CA LYS A 829 20.26 -6.92 4.27
C LYS A 829 19.64 -7.36 2.95
N ARG A 830 18.47 -8.02 3.03
CA ARG A 830 17.68 -8.42 1.86
C ARG A 830 16.41 -7.58 1.74
N THR A 831 16.20 -6.98 0.58
CA THR A 831 15.02 -6.14 0.31
C THR A 831 13.74 -6.96 0.49
N ARG A 832 12.72 -6.41 1.16
CA ARG A 832 11.42 -7.05 1.45
C ARG A 832 11.44 -8.31 2.35
N ALA A 833 12.58 -8.71 2.91
CA ALA A 833 12.65 -9.89 3.79
C ALA A 833 12.11 -9.66 5.22
N GLY A 834 12.11 -8.42 5.71
CA GLY A 834 11.57 -8.07 7.02
C GLY A 834 12.33 -8.66 8.23
N ARG A 835 13.59 -9.08 8.03
CA ARG A 835 14.52 -9.61 9.04
C ARG A 835 15.98 -9.33 8.68
N SER A 836 16.88 -9.54 9.64
CA SER A 836 18.34 -9.35 9.47
C SER A 836 19.16 -10.65 9.35
N TYR A 837 18.58 -11.79 9.72
CA TYR A 837 19.29 -13.07 9.82
C TYR A 837 18.76 -14.08 8.81
N PHE A 838 19.67 -14.81 8.15
CA PHE A 838 19.36 -15.69 7.02
C PHE A 838 20.17 -16.98 7.10
N LEU A 839 19.68 -18.04 6.46
CA LEU A 839 20.51 -19.22 6.20
C LEU A 839 21.62 -18.86 5.19
N PRO A 840 22.79 -19.50 5.26
CA PRO A 840 23.74 -19.45 4.16
C PRO A 840 23.12 -20.05 2.88
N GLY A 841 23.56 -19.57 1.72
CA GLY A 841 23.19 -20.13 0.42
C GLY A 841 22.42 -19.21 -0.52
N ALA A 842 21.85 -19.80 -1.57
CA ALA A 842 21.22 -19.08 -2.67
C ALA A 842 19.92 -18.37 -2.27
N TRP A 843 19.74 -17.17 -2.82
CA TRP A 843 18.62 -16.27 -2.53
C TRP A 843 17.77 -16.06 -3.78
N LEU A 844 16.48 -16.37 -3.70
CA LEU A 844 15.55 -16.14 -4.79
C LEU A 844 14.82 -14.80 -4.59
N GLU A 845 15.04 -13.90 -5.54
CA GLU A 845 14.37 -12.59 -5.55
C GLU A 845 12.87 -12.73 -5.81
N GLY A 846 12.07 -11.97 -5.05
CA GLY A 846 10.61 -11.96 -5.15
C GLY A 846 10.13 -11.32 -6.44
N VAL A 847 9.00 -11.82 -6.96
CA VAL A 847 8.25 -11.18 -8.06
C VAL A 847 7.04 -10.41 -7.52
N SER A 848 6.23 -9.82 -8.41
CA SER A 848 4.94 -9.24 -8.00
C SER A 848 4.07 -10.33 -7.36
N GLY A 849 3.46 -10.06 -6.20
CA GLY A 849 2.64 -11.05 -5.47
C GLY A 849 3.41 -12.10 -4.67
N SER A 850 4.75 -12.13 -4.75
CA SER A 850 5.59 -13.10 -4.04
C SER A 850 6.67 -12.39 -3.21
N ALA A 851 6.96 -12.93 -2.02
CA ALA A 851 8.07 -12.51 -1.18
C ALA A 851 9.35 -13.29 -1.52
N PRO A 852 10.53 -12.67 -1.39
CA PRO A 852 11.79 -13.37 -1.63
C PRO A 852 12.03 -14.45 -0.55
N ILE A 853 12.82 -15.48 -0.90
CA ILE A 853 13.03 -16.66 -0.04
C ILE A 853 14.41 -17.27 -0.25
N GLU A 854 14.97 -17.93 0.77
CA GLU A 854 16.12 -18.82 0.60
C GLU A 854 15.75 -20.02 -0.28
N GLN A 855 16.54 -20.31 -1.31
CA GLN A 855 16.30 -21.44 -2.22
C GLN A 855 16.18 -22.77 -1.47
N TRP A 856 16.95 -22.92 -0.38
CA TRP A 856 16.91 -24.06 0.55
C TRP A 856 15.48 -24.49 0.94
N LYS A 857 14.58 -23.51 1.14
CA LYS A 857 13.22 -23.72 1.67
C LYS A 857 12.20 -24.08 0.61
N THR A 858 12.51 -23.83 -0.65
CA THR A 858 11.57 -24.00 -1.77
C THR A 858 10.93 -25.40 -1.87
N PRO A 859 11.60 -26.51 -1.50
CA PRO A 859 10.98 -27.83 -1.53
C PRO A 859 9.78 -27.98 -0.58
N TYR A 860 9.75 -27.24 0.53
CA TYR A 860 8.67 -27.35 1.53
C TYR A 860 7.39 -26.58 1.17
N TYR A 861 7.47 -25.69 0.17
CA TYR A 861 6.39 -24.75 -0.19
C TYR A 861 5.99 -24.84 -1.67
N LEU A 862 6.40 -25.92 -2.35
CA LEU A 862 6.02 -26.22 -3.72
C LEU A 862 6.23 -25.02 -4.67
N TYR A 863 7.49 -24.65 -4.90
CA TYR A 863 7.84 -23.57 -5.83
C TYR A 863 8.03 -24.08 -7.25
N TRP A 864 7.63 -23.26 -8.23
CA TRP A 864 8.05 -23.45 -9.61
C TRP A 864 9.57 -23.29 -9.73
N LYS A 865 10.22 -24.15 -10.50
CA LYS A 865 11.66 -24.04 -10.79
C LYS A 865 11.89 -22.82 -11.69
N ASP A 866 12.45 -21.77 -11.12
CA ASP A 866 12.88 -20.55 -11.81
C ASP A 866 14.04 -19.89 -11.03
N THR A 867 14.69 -18.92 -11.67
CA THR A 867 15.68 -18.01 -11.07
C THR A 867 15.06 -17.00 -10.09
N LYS A 868 13.74 -17.03 -9.90
CA LYS A 868 12.95 -16.12 -9.07
C LYS A 868 12.03 -16.89 -8.13
N ALA A 869 11.66 -16.25 -7.02
CA ALA A 869 10.77 -16.83 -6.03
C ALA A 869 9.32 -16.85 -6.56
N ARG A 870 8.92 -17.98 -7.17
CA ARG A 870 7.58 -18.20 -7.72
C ARG A 870 6.92 -19.40 -7.02
N PRO A 871 6.15 -19.17 -5.94
CA PRO A 871 5.42 -20.26 -5.32
C PRO A 871 4.27 -20.71 -6.23
N VAL A 872 3.90 -21.99 -6.18
CA VAL A 872 2.64 -22.48 -6.76
C VAL A 872 1.47 -21.80 -6.06
N ILE A 873 1.51 -21.74 -4.72
CA ILE A 873 0.46 -21.14 -3.90
C ILE A 873 0.89 -19.73 -3.48
N ALA A 874 0.12 -18.71 -3.85
CA ALA A 874 0.49 -17.32 -3.59
C ALA A 874 0.74 -17.06 -2.10
N GLY A 875 1.89 -16.43 -1.80
CA GLY A 875 2.28 -16.10 -0.44
C GLY A 875 2.81 -17.28 0.40
N SER A 876 3.06 -18.43 -0.22
CA SER A 876 3.75 -19.60 0.35
C SER A 876 3.19 -20.07 1.71
N PRO A 877 1.87 -20.31 1.81
CA PRO A 877 1.30 -20.81 3.05
C PRO A 877 1.81 -22.21 3.38
N MET A 878 1.64 -22.62 4.64
CA MET A 878 1.86 -23.98 5.10
C MET A 878 1.02 -24.97 4.29
N ILE A 879 1.67 -26.01 3.74
CA ILE A 879 0.99 -27.12 3.06
C ILE A 879 1.03 -28.42 3.87
N MET A 880 1.75 -28.43 4.99
CA MET A 880 1.89 -29.58 5.89
C MET A 880 1.89 -29.11 7.35
N PRO A 881 1.67 -29.99 8.33
CA PRO A 881 1.73 -29.65 9.75
C PRO A 881 3.10 -29.07 10.12
N TYR A 882 3.14 -28.06 10.99
CA TYR A 882 4.41 -27.44 11.42
C TYR A 882 5.37 -28.45 12.06
N ARG A 883 4.85 -29.43 12.81
CA ARG A 883 5.65 -30.51 13.38
C ARG A 883 6.40 -31.28 12.29
N GLN A 884 5.69 -31.67 11.23
CA GLN A 884 6.28 -32.37 10.10
C GLN A 884 7.31 -31.48 9.40
N LEU A 885 6.96 -30.22 9.13
CA LEU A 885 7.87 -29.25 8.51
C LEU A 885 9.20 -29.10 9.27
N PHE A 886 9.16 -28.96 10.61
CA PHE A 886 10.38 -28.85 11.42
C PHE A 886 11.17 -30.16 11.47
N THR A 887 10.48 -31.30 11.50
CA THR A 887 11.11 -32.62 11.47
C THR A 887 11.84 -32.85 10.15
N ASP A 888 11.16 -32.65 9.02
CA ASP A 888 11.71 -32.85 7.68
C ASP A 888 12.91 -31.91 7.44
N ALA A 889 12.81 -30.65 7.87
CA ALA A 889 13.89 -29.69 7.75
C ALA A 889 15.12 -30.07 8.58
N TRP A 890 14.91 -30.58 9.80
CA TRP A 890 15.99 -31.03 10.67
C TRP A 890 16.63 -32.32 10.16
N GLU A 891 15.84 -33.29 9.72
CA GLU A 891 16.35 -34.55 9.17
C GLU A 891 17.18 -34.31 7.91
N ARG A 892 16.73 -33.41 7.03
CA ARG A 892 17.48 -33.02 5.84
C ARG A 892 18.84 -32.42 6.23
N TYR A 893 18.86 -31.47 7.15
CA TYR A 893 20.10 -30.88 7.68
C TYR A 893 21.02 -31.94 8.28
N ARG A 894 20.49 -32.81 9.15
CA ARG A 894 21.23 -33.89 9.82
C ARG A 894 21.78 -34.93 8.84
N SER A 895 21.13 -35.12 7.70
CA SER A 895 21.59 -36.03 6.64
C SER A 895 22.77 -35.50 5.82
N GLY A 896 23.22 -34.26 6.08
CA GLY A 896 24.35 -33.62 5.43
C GLY A 896 23.99 -32.78 4.21
N ASP A 897 22.72 -32.70 3.82
CA ASP A 897 22.23 -31.66 2.92
C ASP A 897 22.03 -30.41 3.78
N THR A 898 22.95 -29.46 3.71
CA THR A 898 22.98 -28.25 4.55
C THR A 898 22.72 -27.00 3.69
N PRO A 899 22.17 -25.91 4.27
CA PRO A 899 22.07 -24.63 3.58
C PRO A 899 23.45 -24.05 3.28
N GLU A 900 23.98 -24.34 2.09
CA GLU A 900 25.30 -23.89 1.64
C GLU A 900 25.19 -23.10 0.33
N TYR A 901 26.22 -22.31 0.02
CA TYR A 901 26.36 -21.71 -1.30
C TYR A 901 26.67 -22.84 -2.29
N ALA A 902 25.77 -23.05 -3.27
CA ALA A 902 26.04 -23.99 -4.34
C ALA A 902 27.36 -23.62 -5.04
N ASP A 903 28.22 -24.62 -5.26
CA ASP A 903 29.30 -24.50 -6.21
C ASP A 903 28.72 -24.04 -7.56
N LEU A 904 29.39 -23.07 -8.18
CA LEU A 904 28.99 -22.50 -9.47
C LEU A 904 28.94 -23.61 -10.54
N ASP A 905 27.77 -24.22 -10.75
CA ASP A 905 27.54 -25.08 -11.90
C ASP A 905 27.46 -24.21 -13.15
N THR A 906 28.61 -24.11 -13.82
CA THR A 906 28.78 -23.38 -15.08
C THR A 906 28.18 -24.13 -16.29
N ALA A 907 27.53 -25.28 -16.10
CA ALA A 907 26.95 -26.08 -17.18
C ALA A 907 25.79 -25.38 -17.90
N GLN A 908 25.00 -24.52 -17.24
CA GLN A 908 23.93 -23.76 -17.90
C GLN A 908 24.45 -22.64 -18.83
N TYR A 909 25.75 -22.33 -18.83
CA TYR A 909 26.35 -21.24 -19.61
C TYR A 909 27.17 -21.69 -20.83
N ARG A 910 27.28 -23.00 -21.09
CA ARG A 910 27.80 -23.48 -22.38
C ARG A 910 26.68 -23.42 -23.43
N LYS A 911 26.71 -22.36 -24.26
CA LYS A 911 26.05 -22.42 -25.58
C LYS A 911 26.49 -23.72 -26.28
N PRO A 912 25.58 -24.52 -26.85
CA PRO A 912 25.99 -25.62 -27.71
C PRO A 912 26.82 -25.06 -28.86
N PRO A 913 27.91 -25.74 -29.28
CA PRO A 913 28.64 -25.34 -30.47
C PRO A 913 27.68 -25.41 -31.66
N ARG A 914 27.55 -24.31 -32.40
CA ARG A 914 26.80 -24.26 -33.66
C ARG A 914 27.38 -25.33 -34.59
N ARG A 915 26.60 -26.39 -34.87
CA ARG A 915 26.91 -27.29 -35.98
C ARG A 915 26.83 -26.49 -37.29
N ARG A 916 27.86 -26.64 -38.12
CA ARG A 916 27.95 -26.08 -39.47
C ARG A 916 26.92 -26.71 -40.39
#